data_AF-A0A8H6ULG4-F1
#
_entry.id   AF-A0A8H6ULG4-F1
#
_cell.length_a   1.000
_cell.length_b   1.000
_cell.length_c   1.000
_cell.angle_alpha   90.00
_cell.angle_beta   90.00
_cell.angle_gamma   90.00
#
_symmetry.space_group_name_H-M   'P 1'
#
loop_
_entity.id
_entity.type
_entity.pdbx_description
1 polymer ?
#
loop_
_entity_poly.entity_id
_entity_poly.type
_entity_poly.pdbx_seq_one_letter_code
_entity_poly.pdbx_strand_id
1 'polypeptide(L)'
;MFTKQSLVTLLGGLSVALAQTSSEQYPSPAEIEAAQATVQPYSPVSNVQGLAFNRFVNIWLENTDYDAAAADAHMSALAKKGLLLTNFWAVTHPSEPNYCAAAGGDTFGMQNDNFNQVPANVSTIADLFDTKNIAWGEYQEHLPYPGYQGFRYPESGPNDYVRKHNPAILFDSITQDAARLRQIKNFTSFYDDLKHQRLPQHMFITPNMTNDGHDTGVTFAGTWSWNFLSALLEDEYFMKDTLVLLTFDENDTYKIGNKIYSILLGGAVPEHLIGKEDDTYYTHYSVIASLSANWGLPSLGRWDCGANLLSLVAEKTGYVNWEVDTSNLYLNQSYPGPLSTSAYTPNWPVPLTKGSCTAGHGILKDVEKTYKHLAPTYNYMSPVPYDAASKTAVGVKYTRKLKNGQVETHITERRKKKCDENRPVCAGCTRNKLSCQWPDHVSSRPDENDRDATLAQPDQHPRGSGQMGDEDILRQHGSPQSVRNSISHGASSHSPLSAASPTSPAQSVSVASVPPAETLGLADLDAASLVPMGYSHPPRSNSQGSIGDVLPRSLSMLPGCSLESFQLLSHYLATTADCMANGSTPVNPFLVQIVPLAFTSDLLLQLVLTQSAAHRAFRCRNDSDEVAQSHYTKALQLFRKGVTDFIDGKESNPLMLTVGALLMCFTETARGDMNGTIFDHLSAANSLLIRLLAQSDTAVPKDLKNFVIEYYTYTATVSMISIDARVSRQLFLNFDLEQRARQLLESEYIGNLCGCWLELLLMIPCIFDLGRQWMMEEGQPGLPTADDIAMFGSLQAQILRWAPYPSVTPEVFLAGRIFQQAMLLYLYTSLGAFPRAEQGIYQGLIDAAITDAMSYLHQLSATARINSGLCWPIAVVGSCLSDMDQQNSLRQRLHAMVDTFGLGNMQRTLLLLEHMWQVPLEDAGPWNICRAMQQHQIWISFA
;
A
#
# COMPACT_ATOMS: atom_id res chain seq x y z
N MET A 1 42.57 -54.63 -10.21
CA MET A 1 41.25 -54.48 -9.57
C MET A 1 41.37 -53.40 -8.51
N PHE A 2 40.55 -52.34 -8.57
CA PHE A 2 40.45 -51.37 -7.47
C PHE A 2 39.24 -51.73 -6.59
N THR A 3 39.41 -51.57 -5.27
CA THR A 3 38.43 -51.99 -4.26
C THR A 3 37.23 -51.04 -4.18
N LYS A 4 36.03 -51.60 -3.92
CA LYS A 4 34.75 -50.86 -3.96
C LYS A 4 34.71 -49.58 -3.11
N GLN A 5 35.48 -49.49 -2.01
CA GLN A 5 35.53 -48.29 -1.18
C GLN A 5 36.14 -47.07 -1.90
N SER A 6 37.10 -47.26 -2.80
CA SER A 6 37.74 -46.17 -3.56
C SER A 6 36.81 -45.51 -4.60
N LEU A 7 35.67 -46.13 -4.91
CA LEU A 7 34.64 -45.56 -5.80
C LEU A 7 33.61 -44.71 -5.02
N VAL A 8 33.43 -44.97 -3.72
CA VAL A 8 32.44 -44.27 -2.90
C VAL A 8 32.91 -42.86 -2.54
N THR A 9 34.21 -42.68 -2.24
CA THR A 9 34.76 -41.35 -1.93
C THR A 9 34.72 -40.39 -3.13
N LEU A 10 34.66 -40.90 -4.36
CA LEU A 10 34.51 -40.08 -5.58
C LEU A 10 33.04 -39.74 -5.92
N LEU A 11 32.08 -40.33 -5.20
CA LEU A 11 30.65 -40.02 -5.30
C LEU A 11 30.15 -39.10 -4.18
N GLY A 12 30.95 -38.88 -3.13
CA GLY A 12 30.62 -37.96 -2.02
C GLY A 12 30.76 -36.46 -2.33
N GLY A 13 31.01 -36.09 -3.58
CA GLY A 13 31.26 -34.70 -4.01
C GLY A 13 30.09 -34.03 -4.75
N LEU A 14 28.95 -34.71 -4.92
CA LEU A 14 27.77 -34.21 -5.64
C LEU A 14 26.54 -34.14 -4.74
N SER A 15 26.67 -33.38 -3.65
CA SER A 15 25.51 -32.81 -2.94
C SER A 15 24.86 -31.75 -3.82
N VAL A 16 24.13 -32.18 -4.86
CA VAL A 16 23.23 -31.33 -5.63
C VAL A 16 22.02 -31.05 -4.75
N ALA A 17 22.19 -30.14 -3.80
CA ALA A 17 21.09 -29.39 -3.22
C ALA A 17 20.47 -28.59 -4.38
N LEU A 18 19.43 -29.17 -4.99
CA LEU A 18 18.52 -28.43 -5.84
C LEU A 18 17.96 -27.30 -4.97
N ALA A 19 18.36 -26.06 -5.26
CA ALA A 19 17.72 -24.90 -4.67
C ALA A 19 16.24 -24.99 -5.02
N GLN A 20 15.38 -25.15 -4.01
CA GLN A 20 13.96 -25.39 -4.24
C GLN A 20 13.35 -24.14 -4.89
N THR A 21 12.91 -24.28 -6.13
CA THR A 21 12.10 -23.28 -6.83
C THR A 21 10.74 -23.24 -6.15
N SER A 22 10.56 -22.37 -5.16
CA SER A 22 9.28 -22.20 -4.48
C SER A 22 8.28 -21.56 -5.45
N SER A 23 7.36 -22.37 -5.98
CA SER A 23 6.27 -21.91 -6.85
C SER A 23 5.15 -21.17 -6.11
N GLU A 24 5.38 -20.83 -4.83
CA GLU A 24 4.41 -20.21 -3.94
C GLU A 24 4.89 -18.81 -3.54
N GLN A 25 3.95 -17.86 -3.53
CA GLN A 25 4.24 -16.45 -3.25
C GLN A 25 4.76 -16.24 -1.81
N TYR A 26 4.38 -17.13 -0.89
CA TYR A 26 4.81 -17.14 0.51
C TYR A 26 5.15 -18.58 0.90
N PRO A 27 6.42 -19.00 0.79
CA PRO A 27 6.87 -20.33 1.21
C PRO A 27 6.65 -20.52 2.71
N SER A 28 6.20 -21.70 3.13
CA SER A 28 5.82 -21.92 4.53
C SER A 28 7.04 -21.82 5.47
N PRO A 29 6.84 -21.46 6.77
CA PRO A 29 7.94 -21.39 7.73
C PRO A 29 8.79 -22.67 7.80
N ALA A 30 8.18 -23.85 7.64
CA ALA A 30 8.89 -25.12 7.62
C ALA A 30 9.76 -25.33 6.37
N GLU A 31 9.35 -24.81 5.21
CA GLU A 31 10.19 -24.79 4.01
C GLU A 31 11.32 -23.78 4.12
N ILE A 32 11.06 -22.62 4.75
CA ILE A 32 12.09 -21.61 5.02
C ILE A 32 13.14 -22.18 5.99
N GLU A 33 12.74 -22.84 7.08
CA GLU A 33 13.65 -23.52 8.01
C GLU A 33 14.45 -24.65 7.32
N ALA A 34 13.80 -25.47 6.50
CA ALA A 34 14.46 -26.54 5.77
C ALA A 34 15.47 -26.02 4.74
N ALA A 35 15.15 -24.92 4.05
CA ALA A 35 16.04 -24.25 3.13
C ALA A 35 17.20 -23.55 3.87
N GLN A 36 16.96 -22.88 5.00
CA GLN A 36 18.00 -22.31 5.87
C GLN A 36 18.99 -23.38 6.36
N ALA A 37 18.51 -24.58 6.68
CA ALA A 37 19.35 -25.69 7.12
C ALA A 37 20.20 -26.34 6.00
N THR A 38 19.90 -26.09 4.70
CA THR A 38 20.47 -26.88 3.58
C THR A 38 21.01 -26.07 2.41
N VAL A 39 20.45 -24.91 2.09
CA VAL A 39 20.80 -24.09 0.93
C VAL A 39 22.00 -23.21 1.25
N GLN A 40 23.18 -23.63 0.78
CA GLN A 40 24.43 -22.89 0.99
C GLN A 40 24.66 -21.82 -0.09
N PRO A 41 25.10 -20.60 0.28
CA PRO A 41 25.35 -19.52 -0.67
C PRO A 41 26.46 -19.89 -1.66
N TYR A 42 26.38 -19.33 -2.87
CA TYR A 42 27.44 -19.44 -3.87
C TYR A 42 28.08 -18.07 -4.11
N SER A 43 29.38 -18.00 -3.84
CA SER A 43 30.18 -16.78 -3.99
C SER A 43 31.35 -17.07 -4.94
N PRO A 44 31.12 -17.03 -6.26
CA PRO A 44 32.19 -17.12 -7.22
C PRO A 44 33.11 -15.90 -7.12
N VAL A 45 34.35 -16.07 -7.58
CA VAL A 45 35.35 -15.00 -7.67
C VAL A 45 35.95 -14.97 -9.06
N SER A 46 36.30 -13.78 -9.54
CA SER A 46 36.97 -13.55 -10.82
C SER A 46 37.86 -12.32 -10.72
N ASN A 47 38.77 -12.14 -11.67
CA ASN A 47 39.72 -11.02 -11.72
C ASN A 47 39.89 -10.48 -13.15
N VAL A 48 38.79 -10.39 -13.89
CA VAL A 48 38.72 -9.86 -15.26
C VAL A 48 38.99 -8.35 -15.20
N GLN A 49 40.12 -7.91 -15.75
CA GLN A 49 40.49 -6.49 -15.69
C GLN A 49 39.52 -5.63 -16.51
N GLY A 50 39.11 -4.50 -15.95
CA GLY A 50 38.28 -3.50 -16.63
C GLY A 50 39.09 -2.32 -17.19
N LEU A 51 38.43 -1.44 -17.92
CA LEU A 51 39.03 -0.22 -18.49
C LEU A 51 39.15 0.94 -17.49
N ALA A 52 38.25 1.00 -16.50
CA ALA A 52 38.17 2.06 -15.49
C ALA A 52 38.08 1.53 -14.05
N PHE A 53 37.44 0.37 -13.84
CA PHE A 53 37.31 -0.29 -12.54
C PHE A 53 37.38 -1.81 -12.68
N ASN A 54 37.88 -2.50 -11.67
CA ASN A 54 37.90 -3.97 -11.60
C ASN A 54 36.73 -4.55 -10.80
N ARG A 55 36.05 -3.78 -9.97
CA ARG A 55 34.81 -4.18 -9.30
C ARG A 55 33.78 -3.05 -9.34
N PHE A 56 32.51 -3.42 -9.42
CA PHE A 56 31.37 -2.50 -9.40
C PHE A 56 30.35 -2.92 -8.33
N VAL A 57 29.79 -1.94 -7.63
CA VAL A 57 28.78 -2.14 -6.58
C VAL A 57 27.61 -1.20 -6.84
N ASN A 58 26.42 -1.74 -7.12
CA ASN A 58 25.17 -0.99 -6.96
C ASN A 58 24.73 -1.08 -5.50
N ILE A 59 24.34 0.04 -4.91
CA ILE A 59 23.60 0.10 -3.64
C ILE A 59 22.37 0.95 -3.92
N TRP A 60 21.18 0.35 -3.79
CA TRP A 60 19.90 1.02 -4.02
C TRP A 60 19.19 1.28 -2.68
N LEU A 61 18.45 2.38 -2.64
CA LEU A 61 17.66 2.88 -1.52
C LEU A 61 16.24 3.19 -2.02
N GLU A 62 15.27 3.33 -1.12
CA GLU A 62 13.87 3.49 -1.49
C GLU A 62 13.48 4.96 -1.79
N ASN A 63 12.53 5.09 -2.72
CA ASN A 63 12.02 6.31 -3.32
C ASN A 63 12.06 7.58 -2.45
N THR A 64 12.73 8.61 -2.98
CA THR A 64 12.72 9.97 -2.39
C THR A 64 12.99 11.01 -3.46
N ASP A 65 12.40 12.19 -3.31
CA ASP A 65 12.71 13.30 -4.21
C ASP A 65 14.18 13.74 -4.07
N TYR A 66 14.82 14.04 -5.21
CA TYR A 66 16.23 14.42 -5.33
C TYR A 66 16.66 15.49 -4.33
N ASP A 67 15.84 16.54 -4.15
CA ASP A 67 16.16 17.68 -3.30
C ASP A 67 16.15 17.30 -1.81
N ALA A 68 15.34 16.32 -1.40
CA ALA A 68 15.32 15.81 -0.03
C ALA A 68 16.57 14.96 0.28
N ALA A 69 16.97 14.08 -0.65
CA ALA A 69 18.22 13.32 -0.53
C ALA A 69 19.47 14.22 -0.61
N ALA A 70 19.45 15.27 -1.44
CA ALA A 70 20.54 16.25 -1.50
C ALA A 70 20.66 17.09 -0.22
N ALA A 71 19.53 17.41 0.43
CA ALA A 71 19.49 18.13 1.70
C ALA A 71 19.90 17.28 2.92
N ASP A 72 19.85 15.95 2.83
CA ASP A 72 20.28 15.08 3.94
C ASP A 72 21.77 15.23 4.24
N ALA A 73 22.11 15.34 5.53
CA ALA A 73 23.45 15.64 5.99
C ALA A 73 24.46 14.50 5.73
N HIS A 74 24.02 13.24 5.79
CA HIS A 74 24.86 12.07 5.54
C HIS A 74 25.08 11.85 4.05
N MET A 75 24.03 11.99 3.22
CA MET A 75 24.16 11.97 1.77
C MET A 75 25.08 13.10 1.27
N SER A 76 24.87 14.33 1.74
CA SER A 76 25.76 15.47 1.49
C SER A 76 27.19 15.28 2.04
N ALA A 77 27.44 14.34 2.96
CA ALA A 77 28.78 13.99 3.44
C ALA A 77 29.43 12.90 2.57
N LEU A 78 28.64 11.94 2.08
CA LEU A 78 29.09 10.94 1.10
C LEU A 78 29.44 11.59 -0.25
N ALA A 79 28.64 12.53 -0.76
CA ALA A 79 28.93 13.22 -2.02
C ALA A 79 30.30 13.92 -2.02
N LYS A 80 30.76 14.42 -0.86
CA LYS A 80 32.09 15.04 -0.70
C LYS A 80 33.25 14.04 -0.73
N LYS A 81 32.97 12.74 -0.60
CA LYS A 81 33.91 11.62 -0.76
C LYS A 81 33.88 11.00 -2.17
N GLY A 82 33.06 11.53 -3.09
CA GLY A 82 32.81 10.93 -4.40
C GLY A 82 32.49 11.94 -5.51
N LEU A 83 31.85 11.47 -6.57
CA LEU A 83 31.34 12.25 -7.70
C LEU A 83 29.80 12.21 -7.71
N LEU A 84 29.15 13.35 -7.52
CA LEU A 84 27.69 13.47 -7.51
C LEU A 84 27.15 13.49 -8.95
N LEU A 85 26.21 12.61 -9.28
CA LEU A 85 25.57 12.55 -10.59
C LEU A 85 24.25 13.35 -10.52
N THR A 86 24.27 14.60 -11.00
CA THR A 86 23.16 15.56 -10.77
C THR A 86 21.99 15.40 -11.73
N ASN A 87 22.17 14.59 -12.78
CA ASN A 87 21.26 14.34 -13.89
C ASN A 87 21.03 12.83 -14.14
N PHE A 88 20.95 12.05 -13.06
CA PHE A 88 20.59 10.63 -13.09
C PHE A 88 19.07 10.46 -12.94
N TRP A 89 18.47 9.56 -13.73
CA TRP A 89 17.02 9.34 -13.75
C TRP A 89 16.67 7.87 -13.54
N ALA A 90 15.62 7.61 -12.77
CA ALA A 90 14.92 6.34 -12.81
C ALA A 90 14.11 6.23 -14.12
N VAL A 91 13.54 5.05 -14.39
CA VAL A 91 12.98 4.76 -15.72
C VAL A 91 11.45 4.69 -15.74
N THR A 92 10.81 4.46 -14.60
CA THR A 92 9.34 4.44 -14.45
C THR A 92 8.92 4.50 -12.98
N HIS A 93 7.62 4.33 -12.71
CA HIS A 93 7.06 3.96 -11.40
C HIS A 93 6.25 2.65 -11.49
N PRO A 94 6.08 1.88 -10.40
CA PRO A 94 6.72 1.98 -9.08
C PRO A 94 8.09 1.30 -9.04
N SER A 95 8.57 0.90 -7.85
CA SER A 95 9.89 0.30 -7.59
C SER A 95 10.26 -0.91 -8.46
N GLU A 96 9.47 -2.00 -8.45
CA GLU A 96 9.85 -3.28 -9.09
C GLU A 96 10.28 -3.14 -10.57
N PRO A 97 9.61 -2.36 -11.44
CA PRO A 97 10.08 -2.19 -12.82
C PRO A 97 11.41 -1.44 -12.96
N ASN A 98 11.86 -0.66 -11.97
CA ASN A 98 13.21 -0.08 -11.97
C ASN A 98 14.27 -1.16 -11.67
N TYR A 99 14.03 -2.06 -10.69
CA TYR A 99 14.89 -3.23 -10.44
C TYR A 99 14.89 -4.19 -11.65
N CYS A 100 13.73 -4.42 -12.28
CA CYS A 100 13.60 -5.19 -13.52
C CYS A 100 14.39 -4.57 -14.68
N ALA A 101 14.36 -3.25 -14.81
CA ALA A 101 15.15 -2.52 -15.80
C ALA A 101 16.66 -2.64 -15.58
N ALA A 102 17.13 -2.68 -14.32
CA ALA A 102 18.55 -2.82 -13.97
C ALA A 102 19.12 -4.20 -14.32
N ALA A 103 18.33 -5.28 -14.21
CA ALA A 103 18.75 -6.63 -14.58
C ALA A 103 18.46 -7.00 -16.05
N GLY A 104 17.31 -6.59 -16.59
CA GLY A 104 16.80 -6.99 -17.91
C GLY A 104 16.93 -5.95 -19.03
N GLY A 105 17.32 -4.71 -18.74
CA GLY A 105 17.49 -3.63 -19.72
C GLY A 105 16.20 -3.07 -20.33
N ASP A 106 15.03 -3.44 -19.81
CA ASP A 106 13.69 -3.10 -20.29
C ASP A 106 12.69 -3.31 -19.13
N THR A 107 11.61 -2.54 -19.04
CA THR A 107 10.58 -2.74 -17.98
C THR A 107 9.55 -3.80 -18.37
N PHE A 108 9.53 -4.22 -19.64
CA PHE A 108 8.51 -5.08 -20.24
C PHE A 108 7.06 -4.59 -20.02
N GLY A 109 6.92 -3.27 -19.81
CA GLY A 109 5.67 -2.60 -19.49
C GLY A 109 5.14 -2.78 -18.07
N MET A 110 5.94 -3.37 -17.16
CA MET A 110 5.62 -3.46 -15.74
C MET A 110 5.43 -2.05 -15.15
N GLN A 111 4.37 -1.91 -14.34
CA GLN A 111 3.89 -0.65 -13.75
C GLN A 111 3.23 -0.90 -12.37
N ASN A 112 3.73 -1.92 -11.66
CA ASN A 112 3.18 -2.48 -10.44
C ASN A 112 4.26 -3.26 -9.67
N ASP A 113 4.07 -3.41 -8.36
CA ASP A 113 4.91 -4.22 -7.45
C ASP A 113 4.24 -5.57 -7.10
N ASN A 114 3.74 -6.31 -8.09
CA ASN A 114 3.12 -7.62 -7.86
C ASN A 114 4.17 -8.75 -7.80
N PHE A 115 3.74 -10.00 -7.68
CA PHE A 115 4.65 -11.13 -7.90
C PHE A 115 4.92 -11.32 -9.40
N ASN A 116 5.82 -10.52 -9.98
CA ASN A 116 6.16 -10.57 -11.40
C ASN A 116 7.30 -11.56 -11.71
N GLN A 117 7.17 -12.34 -12.79
CA GLN A 117 8.20 -13.28 -13.26
C GLN A 117 8.44 -13.14 -14.77
N VAL A 118 9.70 -13.11 -15.18
CA VAL A 118 10.17 -12.91 -16.56
C VAL A 118 10.66 -14.24 -17.16
N PRO A 119 10.14 -14.68 -18.32
CA PRO A 119 10.48 -15.98 -18.91
C PRO A 119 11.96 -16.20 -19.26
N ALA A 120 12.41 -17.46 -19.17
CA ALA A 120 13.82 -17.86 -19.29
C ALA A 120 14.50 -17.50 -20.63
N ASN A 121 13.72 -17.20 -21.68
CA ASN A 121 14.23 -16.75 -22.97
C ASN A 121 14.53 -15.24 -23.04
N VAL A 122 14.37 -14.51 -21.93
CA VAL A 122 14.79 -13.12 -21.78
C VAL A 122 16.16 -13.10 -21.10
N SER A 123 17.17 -12.61 -21.81
CA SER A 123 18.52 -12.46 -21.27
C SER A 123 18.63 -11.29 -20.28
N THR A 124 19.52 -11.45 -19.32
CA THR A 124 19.82 -10.52 -18.22
C THR A 124 21.28 -10.10 -18.24
N ILE A 125 21.65 -9.14 -17.39
CA ILE A 125 23.04 -8.74 -17.15
C ILE A 125 23.96 -9.92 -16.76
N ALA A 126 23.43 -10.97 -16.10
CA ALA A 126 24.19 -12.19 -15.80
C ALA A 126 24.65 -12.93 -17.07
N ASP A 127 23.84 -12.95 -18.13
CA ASP A 127 24.21 -13.55 -19.41
C ASP A 127 25.30 -12.75 -20.14
N LEU A 128 25.45 -11.46 -19.82
CA LEU A 128 26.58 -10.64 -20.28
C LEU A 128 27.86 -11.00 -19.52
N PHE A 129 27.77 -11.16 -18.20
CA PHE A 129 28.91 -11.53 -17.34
C PHE A 129 29.47 -12.91 -17.68
N ASP A 130 28.61 -13.88 -17.97
CA ASP A 130 29.01 -15.23 -18.40
C ASP A 130 29.85 -15.23 -19.69
N THR A 131 29.70 -14.22 -20.57
CA THR A 131 30.55 -14.11 -21.78
C THR A 131 32.05 -13.97 -21.48
N LYS A 132 32.42 -13.58 -20.26
CA LYS A 132 33.82 -13.49 -19.78
C LYS A 132 34.07 -14.17 -18.44
N ASN A 133 33.10 -14.91 -17.88
CA ASN A 133 33.15 -15.50 -16.54
C ASN A 133 33.39 -14.45 -15.44
N ILE A 134 32.69 -13.32 -15.52
CA ILE A 134 32.70 -12.31 -14.47
C ILE A 134 31.80 -12.80 -13.34
N ALA A 135 32.37 -13.02 -12.16
CA ALA A 135 31.64 -13.34 -10.97
C ALA A 135 30.76 -12.15 -10.57
N TRP A 136 29.49 -12.42 -10.31
CA TRP A 136 28.51 -11.48 -9.79
C TRP A 136 27.89 -12.02 -8.50
N GLY A 137 27.05 -11.22 -7.86
CA GLY A 137 26.21 -11.64 -6.76
C GLY A 137 25.32 -10.52 -6.28
N GLU A 138 24.25 -10.88 -5.58
CA GLU A 138 23.38 -9.92 -4.92
C GLU A 138 23.39 -10.15 -3.41
N TYR A 139 23.38 -9.06 -2.66
CA TYR A 139 23.26 -9.07 -1.20
C TYR A 139 22.01 -8.30 -0.82
N GLN A 140 21.02 -9.06 -0.39
CA GLN A 140 19.69 -8.61 0.00
C GLN A 140 19.65 -8.71 1.53
N GLU A 141 19.49 -7.59 2.22
CA GLU A 141 19.49 -7.62 3.69
C GLU A 141 18.29 -8.42 4.21
N HIS A 142 18.49 -9.15 5.31
CA HIS A 142 17.49 -10.03 5.93
C HIS A 142 16.83 -11.10 5.02
N LEU A 143 17.31 -11.30 3.79
CA LEU A 143 16.93 -12.44 2.92
C LEU A 143 17.07 -13.77 3.69
N PRO A 144 16.02 -14.61 3.80
CA PRO A 144 16.01 -15.69 4.78
C PRO A 144 16.99 -16.83 4.46
N TYR A 145 17.20 -17.12 3.18
CA TYR A 145 18.19 -18.07 2.67
C TYR A 145 18.60 -17.70 1.23
N PRO A 146 19.74 -18.19 0.72
CA PRO A 146 20.22 -17.83 -0.62
C PRO A 146 19.24 -18.27 -1.72
N GLY A 147 18.78 -17.30 -2.52
CA GLY A 147 17.80 -17.55 -3.57
C GLY A 147 16.35 -17.81 -3.10
N TYR A 148 15.95 -17.23 -1.96
CA TYR A 148 14.54 -17.17 -1.58
C TYR A 148 13.71 -16.44 -2.65
N GLN A 149 12.65 -17.10 -3.13
CA GLN A 149 11.78 -16.61 -4.22
C GLN A 149 10.43 -16.06 -3.73
N GLY A 150 10.13 -16.11 -2.43
CA GLY A 150 8.89 -15.57 -1.86
C GLY A 150 8.82 -14.04 -1.88
N PHE A 151 7.61 -13.49 -1.80
CA PHE A 151 7.28 -12.07 -2.01
C PHE A 151 7.86 -11.12 -0.96
N ARG A 152 7.95 -11.55 0.31
CA ARG A 152 8.64 -10.86 1.41
C ARG A 152 9.08 -11.85 2.48
N TYR A 153 9.97 -11.41 3.36
CA TYR A 153 10.33 -12.11 4.60
C TYR A 153 10.63 -11.08 5.70
N PRO A 154 10.15 -11.26 6.95
CA PRO A 154 9.16 -12.26 7.37
C PRO A 154 7.82 -12.04 6.67
N GLU A 155 6.97 -13.06 6.58
CA GLU A 155 5.63 -12.95 5.96
C GLU A 155 4.72 -11.97 6.74
N SER A 156 4.85 -11.95 8.06
CA SER A 156 4.05 -11.10 8.97
C SER A 156 4.95 -10.24 9.87
N GLY A 157 4.44 -9.08 10.28
CA GLY A 157 5.20 -8.06 11.01
C GLY A 157 5.73 -6.94 10.10
N PRO A 158 6.70 -6.13 10.58
CA PRO A 158 7.42 -5.15 9.76
C PRO A 158 7.99 -5.75 8.49
N ASN A 159 8.25 -4.92 7.49
CA ASN A 159 8.92 -5.36 6.28
C ASN A 159 10.44 -5.45 6.57
N ASP A 160 11.04 -6.60 6.32
CA ASP A 160 12.51 -6.72 6.27
C ASP A 160 12.94 -6.84 4.80
N TYR A 161 12.96 -8.06 4.26
CA TYR A 161 13.22 -8.33 2.85
C TYR A 161 11.93 -8.27 2.03
N VAL A 162 11.96 -7.61 0.86
CA VAL A 162 10.90 -7.68 -0.16
C VAL A 162 11.47 -8.11 -1.51
N ARG A 163 10.69 -8.93 -2.23
CA ARG A 163 11.04 -9.43 -3.56
C ARG A 163 11.11 -8.33 -4.61
N LYS A 164 10.32 -7.26 -4.45
CA LYS A 164 10.29 -6.13 -5.39
C LYS A 164 11.64 -5.40 -5.52
N HIS A 165 12.51 -5.47 -4.51
CA HIS A 165 13.82 -4.79 -4.50
C HIS A 165 15.00 -5.72 -4.88
N ASN A 166 14.70 -6.85 -5.50
CA ASN A 166 15.66 -7.86 -5.93
C ASN A 166 15.65 -7.98 -7.46
N PRO A 167 16.68 -7.48 -8.18
CA PRO A 167 16.70 -7.52 -9.64
C PRO A 167 16.70 -8.94 -10.24
N ALA A 168 17.55 -9.83 -9.72
CA ALA A 168 17.81 -11.11 -10.36
C ALA A 168 16.70 -12.16 -10.11
N ILE A 169 15.98 -12.09 -8.98
CA ILE A 169 14.91 -13.04 -8.64
C ILE A 169 13.69 -12.94 -9.58
N LEU A 170 13.57 -11.83 -10.33
CA LEU A 170 12.48 -11.61 -11.28
C LEU A 170 12.58 -12.49 -12.53
N PHE A 171 13.72 -13.13 -12.80
CA PHE A 171 14.01 -13.78 -14.08
C PHE A 171 14.18 -15.30 -13.96
N ASP A 172 13.44 -16.06 -14.74
CA ASP A 172 13.56 -17.53 -14.83
C ASP A 172 14.96 -17.97 -15.28
N SER A 173 15.65 -17.16 -16.08
CA SER A 173 17.05 -17.37 -16.50
C SER A 173 18.05 -17.26 -15.33
N ILE A 174 17.60 -16.84 -14.15
CA ILE A 174 18.31 -16.92 -12.87
C ILE A 174 17.68 -18.00 -11.98
N THR A 175 16.36 -17.95 -11.75
CA THR A 175 15.70 -18.79 -10.73
C THR A 175 15.64 -20.27 -11.09
N GLN A 176 15.71 -20.63 -12.37
CA GLN A 176 15.74 -22.03 -12.82
C GLN A 176 17.16 -22.61 -12.90
N ASP A 177 18.20 -21.80 -12.63
CA ASP A 177 19.60 -22.25 -12.53
C ASP A 177 20.06 -22.27 -11.06
N ALA A 178 20.33 -23.47 -10.55
CA ALA A 178 20.69 -23.69 -9.14
C ALA A 178 22.10 -23.19 -8.72
N ALA A 179 22.88 -22.60 -9.64
CA ALA A 179 24.13 -21.89 -9.33
C ALA A 179 23.94 -20.36 -9.39
N ARG A 180 23.17 -19.84 -10.35
CA ARG A 180 22.77 -18.42 -10.44
C ARG A 180 21.88 -18.02 -9.27
N LEU A 181 20.84 -18.81 -8.98
CA LEU A 181 19.90 -18.54 -7.88
C LEU A 181 20.59 -18.38 -6.51
N ARG A 182 21.64 -19.16 -6.23
CA ARG A 182 22.39 -19.10 -4.96
C ARG A 182 23.45 -17.98 -4.89
N GLN A 183 23.60 -17.17 -5.94
CA GLN A 183 24.39 -15.92 -5.90
C GLN A 183 23.58 -14.74 -5.35
N ILE A 184 22.26 -14.89 -5.22
CA ILE A 184 21.38 -14.01 -4.44
C ILE A 184 21.47 -14.44 -2.97
N LYS A 185 21.98 -13.58 -2.08
CA LYS A 185 22.44 -13.93 -0.73
C LYS A 185 22.03 -12.90 0.32
N ASN A 186 22.17 -13.27 1.60
CA ASN A 186 21.98 -12.38 2.75
C ASN A 186 23.25 -11.54 3.05
N PHE A 187 23.12 -10.39 3.71
CA PHE A 187 24.23 -9.55 4.20
C PHE A 187 25.26 -10.30 5.08
N THR A 188 24.83 -11.31 5.83
CA THR A 188 25.76 -12.23 6.55
C THR A 188 26.78 -12.87 5.62
N SER A 189 26.40 -13.17 4.36
CA SER A 189 27.32 -13.63 3.32
C SER A 189 28.19 -12.51 2.78
N PHE A 190 27.70 -11.26 2.69
CA PHE A 190 28.54 -10.10 2.32
C PHE A 190 29.71 -9.93 3.27
N TYR A 191 29.46 -9.94 4.59
CA TYR A 191 30.53 -9.78 5.58
C TYR A 191 31.51 -10.96 5.60
N ASP A 192 31.06 -12.20 5.36
CA ASP A 192 31.96 -13.35 5.22
C ASP A 192 32.77 -13.31 3.91
N ASP A 193 32.13 -12.94 2.79
CA ASP A 193 32.77 -12.77 1.48
C ASP A 193 33.76 -11.58 1.50
N LEU A 194 33.52 -10.52 2.28
CA LEU A 194 34.46 -9.44 2.54
C LEU A 194 35.67 -9.97 3.34
N LYS A 195 35.42 -10.52 4.52
CA LYS A 195 36.43 -11.04 5.46
C LYS A 195 37.36 -12.07 4.85
N HIS A 196 36.84 -12.95 3.99
CA HIS A 196 37.62 -14.01 3.35
C HIS A 196 38.17 -13.63 1.96
N GLN A 197 38.01 -12.36 1.54
CA GLN A 197 38.44 -11.84 0.23
C GLN A 197 37.82 -12.59 -0.96
N ARG A 198 36.52 -12.89 -0.85
CA ARG A 198 35.68 -13.61 -1.82
C ARG A 198 34.55 -12.78 -2.45
N LEU A 199 34.50 -11.46 -2.21
CA LEU A 199 33.56 -10.57 -2.91
C LEU A 199 33.71 -10.64 -4.45
N PRO A 200 32.62 -10.80 -5.21
CA PRO A 200 32.63 -10.87 -6.68
C PRO A 200 33.00 -9.53 -7.34
N GLN A 201 33.03 -9.49 -8.69
CA GLN A 201 33.38 -8.29 -9.45
C GLN A 201 32.16 -7.41 -9.76
N HIS A 202 30.96 -7.96 -9.87
CA HIS A 202 29.72 -7.18 -9.82
C HIS A 202 28.95 -7.52 -8.55
N MET A 203 28.45 -6.49 -7.86
CA MET A 203 27.60 -6.64 -6.70
C MET A 203 26.36 -5.76 -6.86
N PHE A 204 25.19 -6.31 -6.58
CA PHE A 204 23.98 -5.54 -6.27
C PHE A 204 23.71 -5.65 -4.78
N ILE A 205 23.41 -4.54 -4.12
CA ILE A 205 23.15 -4.49 -2.68
C ILE A 205 21.84 -3.73 -2.46
N THR A 206 20.89 -4.39 -1.78
CA THR A 206 19.66 -3.79 -1.31
C THR A 206 19.60 -3.95 0.21
N PRO A 207 19.39 -2.88 0.98
CA PRO A 207 19.07 -2.96 2.41
C PRO A 207 17.69 -3.59 2.64
N ASN A 208 17.28 -3.69 3.90
CA ASN A 208 15.92 -4.03 4.28
C ASN A 208 15.02 -2.78 4.21
N MET A 209 13.70 -2.96 4.23
CA MET A 209 12.70 -1.89 4.12
C MET A 209 12.72 -0.84 5.24
N THR A 210 13.49 -1.06 6.32
CA THR A 210 13.78 -0.04 7.34
C THR A 210 15.06 0.74 7.01
N ASN A 211 16.06 0.08 6.43
CA ASN A 211 17.38 0.64 6.13
C ASN A 211 17.47 1.30 4.74
N ASP A 212 16.64 0.89 3.77
CA ASP A 212 16.57 1.48 2.43
C ASP A 212 15.82 2.82 2.43
N GLY A 213 14.89 3.00 3.37
CA GLY A 213 14.10 4.20 3.59
C GLY A 213 12.59 4.00 3.54
N HIS A 214 12.06 2.86 3.11
CA HIS A 214 10.62 2.68 2.89
C HIS A 214 9.78 2.94 4.16
N ASP A 215 10.08 2.23 5.24
CA ASP A 215 9.31 2.28 6.49
C ASP A 215 9.77 3.42 7.44
N THR A 216 10.72 4.29 7.02
CA THR A 216 11.37 5.28 7.90
C THR A 216 11.64 6.68 7.31
N GLY A 217 11.88 6.80 6.00
CA GLY A 217 12.29 8.01 5.31
C GLY A 217 13.81 8.27 5.20
N VAL A 218 14.15 9.22 4.32
CA VAL A 218 15.50 9.45 3.75
C VAL A 218 16.64 9.68 4.75
N THR A 219 16.40 10.35 5.89
CA THR A 219 17.49 10.61 6.86
C THR A 219 17.90 9.34 7.60
N PHE A 220 17.01 8.37 7.79
CA PHE A 220 17.39 7.07 8.35
C PHE A 220 18.25 6.29 7.33
N ALA A 221 17.82 6.24 6.06
CA ALA A 221 18.59 5.65 4.96
C ALA A 221 19.96 6.34 4.74
N GLY A 222 20.04 7.66 4.94
CA GLY A 222 21.29 8.42 4.94
C GLY A 222 22.22 8.04 6.08
N THR A 223 21.70 7.96 7.32
CA THR A 223 22.47 7.49 8.49
C THR A 223 22.94 6.04 8.30
N TRP A 224 22.08 5.14 7.81
CA TRP A 224 22.45 3.76 7.46
C TRP A 224 23.56 3.74 6.40
N SER A 225 23.38 4.47 5.29
CA SER A 225 24.32 4.51 4.17
C SER A 225 25.69 5.02 4.60
N TRP A 226 25.74 6.06 5.44
CA TRP A 226 26.98 6.57 6.00
C TRP A 226 27.67 5.53 6.89
N ASN A 227 26.94 4.83 7.76
CA ASN A 227 27.51 3.83 8.65
C ASN A 227 28.02 2.59 7.89
N PHE A 228 27.24 2.11 6.91
CA PHE A 228 27.62 0.98 6.05
C PHE A 228 28.84 1.32 5.18
N LEU A 229 28.83 2.48 4.51
CA LEU A 229 29.91 2.86 3.59
C LEU A 229 31.17 3.36 4.27
N SER A 230 31.10 4.05 5.42
CA SER A 230 32.32 4.66 6.01
C SER A 230 33.39 3.63 6.33
N ALA A 231 33.01 2.47 6.87
CA ALA A 231 33.96 1.37 7.13
C ALA A 231 34.46 0.70 5.84
N LEU A 232 33.58 0.50 4.84
CA LEU A 232 33.94 -0.08 3.55
C LEU A 232 34.87 0.81 2.72
N LEU A 233 34.73 2.14 2.84
CA LEU A 233 35.61 3.12 2.19
C LEU A 233 36.99 3.23 2.85
N GLU A 234 37.23 2.56 3.99
CA GLU A 234 38.51 2.46 4.68
C GLU A 234 39.16 1.06 4.54
N ASP A 235 38.44 0.05 4.02
CA ASP A 235 38.95 -1.30 3.79
C ASP A 235 39.73 -1.40 2.46
N GLU A 236 41.02 -1.76 2.53
CA GLU A 236 41.91 -1.85 1.36
C GLU A 236 41.44 -2.87 0.30
N TYR A 237 40.79 -3.97 0.70
CA TYR A 237 40.34 -5.02 -0.20
C TYR A 237 39.01 -4.68 -0.88
N PHE A 238 38.11 -3.99 -0.18
CA PHE A 238 36.90 -3.43 -0.75
C PHE A 238 37.22 -2.27 -1.69
N MET A 239 38.10 -1.35 -1.30
CA MET A 239 38.38 -0.13 -2.07
C MET A 239 39.16 -0.35 -3.37
N LYS A 240 40.03 -1.37 -3.41
CA LYS A 240 40.93 -1.62 -4.53
C LYS A 240 40.18 -1.70 -5.86
N ASP A 241 40.50 -0.78 -6.78
CA ASP A 241 39.94 -0.66 -8.13
C ASP A 241 38.40 -0.75 -8.19
N THR A 242 37.71 -0.36 -7.11
CA THR A 242 36.27 -0.56 -6.94
C THR A 242 35.51 0.74 -7.14
N LEU A 243 34.47 0.68 -7.96
CA LEU A 243 33.49 1.75 -8.15
C LEU A 243 32.17 1.36 -7.47
N VAL A 244 31.65 2.24 -6.63
CA VAL A 244 30.37 2.08 -5.94
C VAL A 244 29.41 3.14 -6.47
N LEU A 245 28.22 2.75 -6.90
CA LEU A 245 27.09 3.64 -7.13
C LEU A 245 26.12 3.50 -5.95
N LEU A 246 25.99 4.57 -5.15
CA LEU A 246 24.87 4.73 -4.23
C LEU A 246 23.78 5.53 -4.95
N THR A 247 22.56 5.00 -5.01
CA THR A 247 21.45 5.58 -5.77
C THR A 247 20.10 5.18 -5.14
N PHE A 248 19.00 5.66 -5.72
CA PHE A 248 17.63 5.33 -5.35
C PHE A 248 16.95 4.57 -6.50
N ASP A 249 15.88 3.83 -6.21
CA ASP A 249 15.09 3.15 -7.23
C ASP A 249 14.31 4.13 -8.11
N GLU A 250 13.63 5.11 -7.49
CA GLU A 250 12.82 6.18 -8.09
C GLU A 250 12.69 7.43 -7.18
N ASN A 251 11.86 8.40 -7.57
CA ASN A 251 11.48 9.55 -6.74
C ASN A 251 10.08 9.38 -6.10
N ASP A 252 9.77 10.15 -5.06
CA ASP A 252 8.49 10.07 -4.34
C ASP A 252 7.36 10.85 -5.05
N THR A 253 7.65 12.03 -5.59
CA THR A 253 6.62 12.82 -6.26
C THR A 253 6.38 12.34 -7.70
N TYR A 254 5.42 11.43 -7.87
CA TYR A 254 4.92 10.86 -9.16
C TYR A 254 4.41 11.90 -10.20
N LYS A 255 4.51 13.21 -9.90
CA LYS A 255 4.04 14.34 -10.73
C LYS A 255 5.17 15.22 -11.25
N ILE A 256 6.40 15.07 -10.76
CA ILE A 256 7.60 15.74 -11.29
C ILE A 256 8.45 14.73 -12.06
N GLY A 257 9.49 15.20 -12.77
CA GLY A 257 10.38 14.28 -13.47
C GLY A 257 11.14 13.37 -12.51
N ASN A 258 11.22 12.07 -12.86
CA ASN A 258 11.76 10.98 -12.04
C ASN A 258 13.30 10.99 -12.00
N LYS A 259 13.85 12.12 -11.56
CA LYS A 259 15.29 12.38 -11.39
C LYS A 259 15.68 12.00 -9.96
N ILE A 260 16.69 11.15 -9.83
CA ILE A 260 17.09 10.52 -8.56
C ILE A 260 18.47 10.99 -8.13
N TYR A 261 18.70 11.02 -6.82
CA TYR A 261 20.01 11.35 -6.25
C TYR A 261 20.97 10.18 -6.44
N SER A 262 22.24 10.43 -6.77
CA SER A 262 23.20 9.37 -7.11
C SER A 262 24.65 9.81 -6.91
N ILE A 263 25.47 8.99 -6.25
CA ILE A 263 26.90 9.28 -6.02
C ILE A 263 27.75 8.09 -6.47
N LEU A 264 28.83 8.38 -7.21
CA LEU A 264 29.93 7.45 -7.44
C LEU A 264 31.01 7.58 -6.35
N LEU A 265 31.33 6.48 -5.69
CA LEU A 265 32.28 6.34 -4.58
C LEU A 265 33.29 5.22 -4.88
N GLY A 266 34.29 5.04 -4.01
CA GLY A 266 35.25 3.95 -4.09
C GLY A 266 36.58 4.30 -4.77
N GLY A 267 37.58 3.43 -4.62
CA GLY A 267 38.97 3.69 -5.06
C GLY A 267 39.16 3.78 -6.57
N ALA A 268 38.15 3.47 -7.39
CA ALA A 268 38.18 3.70 -8.83
C ALA A 268 37.72 5.12 -9.26
N VAL A 269 37.18 5.93 -8.33
CA VAL A 269 36.87 7.34 -8.63
C VAL A 269 38.17 8.14 -8.73
N PRO A 270 38.48 8.78 -9.88
CA PRO A 270 39.70 9.57 -10.01
C PRO A 270 39.75 10.73 -9.00
N GLU A 271 40.89 10.94 -8.34
CA GLU A 271 41.06 11.95 -7.26
C GLU A 271 40.55 13.35 -7.64
N HIS A 272 40.73 13.75 -8.91
CA HIS A 272 40.33 15.07 -9.40
C HIS A 272 38.80 15.24 -9.59
N LEU A 273 38.04 14.15 -9.51
CA LEU A 273 36.57 14.11 -9.55
C LEU A 273 35.93 13.98 -8.15
N ILE A 274 36.73 13.80 -7.08
CA ILE A 274 36.24 13.76 -5.70
C ILE A 274 35.74 15.15 -5.28
N GLY A 275 34.54 15.21 -4.73
CA GLY A 275 33.84 16.46 -4.41
C GLY A 275 33.45 17.27 -5.65
N LYS A 276 33.14 16.59 -6.77
CA LYS A 276 32.64 17.20 -8.02
C LYS A 276 31.24 16.71 -8.37
N GLU A 277 30.71 17.30 -9.44
CA GLU A 277 29.41 16.99 -10.03
C GLU A 277 29.60 16.56 -11.49
N ASP A 278 28.75 15.65 -11.97
CA ASP A 278 28.60 15.23 -13.37
C ASP A 278 27.14 15.44 -13.77
N ASP A 279 26.90 16.32 -14.74
CA ASP A 279 25.58 16.69 -15.28
C ASP A 279 25.20 15.89 -16.54
N THR A 280 26.01 14.91 -16.93
CA THR A 280 25.68 13.97 -18.00
C THR A 280 24.37 13.25 -17.70
N TYR A 281 23.47 13.21 -18.67
CA TYR A 281 22.22 12.46 -18.55
C TYR A 281 22.47 10.95 -18.42
N TYR A 282 21.98 10.36 -17.34
CA TYR A 282 22.06 8.91 -17.07
C TYR A 282 20.68 8.32 -16.73
N THR A 283 20.57 7.01 -16.93
CA THR A 283 19.46 6.20 -16.40
C THR A 283 20.00 4.90 -15.77
N HIS A 284 19.16 4.11 -15.11
CA HIS A 284 19.51 2.74 -14.69
C HIS A 284 20.12 1.89 -15.83
N TYR A 285 19.71 2.11 -17.09
CA TYR A 285 20.31 1.45 -18.27
C TYR A 285 21.76 1.88 -18.58
N SER A 286 22.18 3.08 -18.16
CA SER A 286 23.57 3.53 -18.28
C SER A 286 24.53 2.69 -17.45
N VAL A 287 24.06 2.08 -16.36
CA VAL A 287 24.87 1.14 -15.55
C VAL A 287 25.21 -0.10 -16.38
N ILE A 288 24.21 -0.75 -17.01
CA ILE A 288 24.42 -1.92 -17.88
C ILE A 288 25.38 -1.56 -19.02
N ALA A 289 25.14 -0.44 -19.71
CA ALA A 289 25.99 0.04 -20.79
C ALA A 289 27.45 0.27 -20.34
N SER A 290 27.65 0.85 -19.15
CA SER A 290 28.96 1.08 -18.54
C SER A 290 29.68 -0.21 -18.12
N LEU A 291 28.97 -1.21 -17.62
CA LEU A 291 29.57 -2.50 -17.26
C LEU A 291 29.99 -3.28 -18.51
N SER A 292 29.15 -3.27 -19.55
CA SER A 292 29.49 -3.81 -20.87
C SER A 292 30.66 -3.08 -21.52
N ALA A 293 30.72 -1.76 -21.45
CA ALA A 293 31.86 -1.00 -21.94
C ALA A 293 33.14 -1.25 -21.13
N ASN A 294 33.06 -1.27 -19.79
CA ASN A 294 34.22 -1.40 -18.90
C ASN A 294 34.92 -2.75 -19.02
N TRP A 295 34.18 -3.86 -19.10
CA TRP A 295 34.76 -5.20 -19.27
C TRP A 295 34.72 -5.72 -20.70
N GLY A 296 34.16 -4.96 -21.64
CA GLY A 296 34.05 -5.30 -23.05
C GLY A 296 33.07 -6.45 -23.35
N LEU A 297 31.91 -6.44 -22.70
CA LEU A 297 30.79 -7.37 -22.87
C LEU A 297 29.83 -6.85 -23.95
N PRO A 298 29.01 -7.71 -24.59
CA PRO A 298 27.98 -7.25 -25.52
C PRO A 298 26.83 -6.50 -24.81
N SER A 299 25.89 -6.00 -25.60
CA SER A 299 24.62 -5.41 -25.16
C SER A 299 23.48 -6.45 -25.16
N LEU A 300 22.46 -6.26 -24.31
CA LEU A 300 21.18 -6.99 -24.37
C LEU A 300 20.34 -6.61 -25.61
N GLY A 301 20.73 -5.56 -26.33
CA GLY A 301 19.96 -4.99 -27.43
C GLY A 301 18.71 -4.25 -26.96
N ARG A 302 18.65 -3.87 -25.68
CA ARG A 302 17.53 -3.16 -25.06
C ARG A 302 17.95 -1.72 -24.77
N TRP A 303 17.42 -1.04 -23.76
CA TRP A 303 17.74 0.38 -23.55
C TRP A 303 19.20 0.62 -23.14
N ASP A 304 19.89 -0.42 -22.67
CA ASP A 304 21.36 -0.47 -22.51
C ASP A 304 22.11 -0.20 -23.83
N CYS A 305 21.50 -0.47 -24.99
CA CYS A 305 22.13 -0.30 -26.29
C CYS A 305 22.33 1.18 -26.67
N GLY A 306 21.42 2.06 -26.27
CA GLY A 306 21.42 3.49 -26.61
C GLY A 306 21.85 4.42 -25.47
N ALA A 307 21.81 3.93 -24.22
CA ALA A 307 22.14 4.70 -23.02
C ALA A 307 23.58 5.29 -23.06
N ASN A 308 23.79 6.35 -22.27
CA ASN A 308 25.10 6.96 -22.05
C ASN A 308 25.99 6.08 -21.16
N LEU A 309 27.32 6.23 -21.26
CA LEU A 309 28.28 5.62 -20.33
C LEU A 309 28.61 6.60 -19.22
N LEU A 310 28.70 6.13 -17.97
CA LEU A 310 29.33 6.88 -16.86
C LEU A 310 30.63 7.53 -17.35
N SER A 311 30.83 8.81 -17.06
CA SER A 311 31.84 9.69 -17.67
C SER A 311 33.26 9.13 -17.60
N LEU A 312 33.63 8.54 -16.46
CA LEU A 312 34.91 7.84 -16.26
C LEU A 312 35.11 6.63 -17.19
N VAL A 313 34.05 5.99 -17.69
CA VAL A 313 34.10 4.91 -18.70
C VAL A 313 34.04 5.48 -20.12
N ALA A 314 33.26 6.55 -20.32
CA ALA A 314 33.21 7.30 -21.58
C ALA A 314 34.60 7.86 -21.98
N GLU A 315 35.37 8.36 -21.01
CA GLU A 315 36.75 8.81 -21.20
C GLU A 315 37.66 7.68 -21.71
N LYS A 316 37.69 6.53 -21.01
CA LYS A 316 38.59 5.40 -21.32
C LYS A 316 38.26 4.72 -22.66
N THR A 317 36.97 4.58 -22.96
CA THR A 317 36.50 4.09 -24.28
C THR A 317 36.64 5.13 -25.39
N GLY A 318 36.73 6.41 -25.01
CA GLY A 318 36.68 7.53 -25.93
C GLY A 318 35.30 7.76 -26.57
N TYR A 319 34.23 7.20 -26.01
CA TYR A 319 32.86 7.46 -26.42
C TYR A 319 32.47 8.94 -26.21
N VAL A 320 31.41 9.38 -26.89
CA VAL A 320 30.81 10.71 -26.69
C VAL A 320 29.35 10.53 -26.33
N ASN A 321 29.02 10.83 -25.08
CA ASN A 321 27.67 10.80 -24.53
C ASN A 321 26.74 11.80 -25.24
N TRP A 322 25.45 11.51 -25.15
CA TRP A 322 24.38 12.38 -25.59
C TRP A 322 24.03 13.40 -24.51
N GLU A 323 24.07 14.68 -24.87
CA GLU A 323 23.34 15.75 -24.20
C GLU A 323 21.84 15.50 -24.44
N VAL A 324 21.01 15.56 -23.40
CA VAL A 324 19.56 15.32 -23.50
C VAL A 324 18.82 16.55 -22.96
N ASP A 325 17.81 17.02 -23.70
CA ASP A 325 16.92 18.09 -23.28
C ASP A 325 15.90 17.56 -22.26
N THR A 326 16.26 17.63 -20.99
CA THR A 326 15.44 17.13 -19.87
C THR A 326 14.30 18.08 -19.49
N SER A 327 14.15 19.25 -20.14
CA SER A 327 13.19 20.31 -19.77
C SER A 327 11.72 19.88 -19.73
N ASN A 328 11.38 18.79 -20.41
CA ASN A 328 10.03 18.17 -20.41
C ASN A 328 10.12 16.63 -20.25
N LEU A 329 11.20 16.13 -19.67
CA LEU A 329 11.38 14.70 -19.40
C LEU A 329 10.69 14.33 -18.08
N TYR A 330 10.04 13.17 -18.08
CA TYR A 330 9.31 12.63 -16.92
C TYR A 330 9.87 11.29 -16.50
N LEU A 331 9.65 10.22 -17.29
CA LEU A 331 10.00 8.83 -16.94
C LEU A 331 9.26 8.30 -15.69
N ASN A 332 7.98 8.67 -15.57
CA ASN A 332 7.06 8.27 -14.50
C ASN A 332 6.12 7.11 -14.89
N GLN A 333 6.17 6.62 -16.14
CA GLN A 333 5.17 5.66 -16.66
C GLN A 333 5.77 4.72 -17.71
N SER A 334 5.51 3.43 -17.54
CA SER A 334 5.90 2.37 -18.49
C SER A 334 5.06 2.42 -19.76
N TYR A 335 5.64 1.95 -20.86
CA TYR A 335 4.89 1.65 -22.08
C TYR A 335 4.02 0.38 -21.91
N PRO A 336 2.97 0.17 -22.72
CA PRO A 336 2.16 -1.05 -22.69
C PRO A 336 3.00 -2.31 -22.92
N GLY A 337 2.73 -3.39 -22.19
CA GLY A 337 3.53 -4.63 -22.21
C GLY A 337 2.95 -5.78 -21.40
N PRO A 338 3.59 -6.98 -21.42
CA PRO A 338 3.05 -8.20 -20.83
C PRO A 338 3.04 -8.23 -19.29
N LEU A 339 3.85 -7.39 -18.63
CA LEU A 339 3.88 -7.27 -17.17
C LEU A 339 3.00 -6.12 -16.64
N SER A 340 2.24 -5.47 -17.53
CA SER A 340 1.35 -4.38 -17.16
C SER A 340 -0.03 -4.89 -16.71
N THR A 341 -0.53 -4.46 -15.55
CA THR A 341 -1.91 -4.78 -15.13
C THR A 341 -2.97 -3.82 -15.69
N SER A 342 -2.59 -2.57 -16.01
CA SER A 342 -3.51 -1.55 -16.56
C SER A 342 -3.35 -1.31 -18.07
N ALA A 343 -2.18 -1.59 -18.64
CA ALA A 343 -1.88 -1.45 -20.08
C ALA A 343 -1.36 -2.77 -20.68
N TYR A 344 -1.96 -3.90 -20.28
CA TYR A 344 -1.54 -5.23 -20.69
C TYR A 344 -1.50 -5.39 -22.22
N THR A 345 -0.38 -5.90 -22.75
CA THR A 345 -0.34 -6.49 -24.09
C THR A 345 0.47 -7.79 -24.08
N PRO A 346 0.03 -8.87 -24.75
CA PRO A 346 0.68 -10.18 -24.66
C PRO A 346 2.03 -10.28 -25.41
N ASN A 347 2.52 -9.17 -25.98
CA ASN A 347 3.71 -9.15 -26.84
C ASN A 347 4.93 -8.66 -26.07
N TRP A 348 5.85 -9.57 -25.75
CA TRP A 348 7.14 -9.22 -25.16
C TRP A 348 7.95 -8.28 -26.08
N PRO A 349 8.50 -7.16 -25.58
CA PRO A 349 9.38 -6.29 -26.36
C PRO A 349 10.57 -7.03 -26.96
N VAL A 350 10.63 -7.03 -28.30
CA VAL A 350 11.68 -7.68 -29.09
C VAL A 350 12.92 -6.78 -29.09
N PRO A 351 14.08 -7.25 -28.60
CA PRO A 351 15.31 -6.46 -28.56
C PRO A 351 15.94 -6.27 -29.95
N LEU A 352 16.86 -5.33 -30.05
CA LEU A 352 17.70 -5.10 -31.22
C LEU A 352 18.69 -6.25 -31.42
N THR A 353 18.52 -7.02 -32.49
CA THR A 353 19.42 -8.15 -32.81
C THR A 353 20.66 -7.76 -33.61
N LYS A 354 20.74 -6.51 -34.11
CA LYS A 354 21.88 -5.99 -34.89
C LYS A 354 21.95 -4.47 -34.75
N GLY A 355 23.05 -3.93 -34.25
CA GLY A 355 23.27 -2.49 -34.16
C GLY A 355 24.61 -2.11 -33.54
N SER A 356 24.98 -0.84 -33.68
CA SER A 356 26.17 -0.26 -33.04
C SER A 356 25.78 0.34 -31.69
N CYS A 357 25.58 -0.51 -30.69
CA CYS A 357 25.26 -0.08 -29.32
C CYS A 357 26.42 0.70 -28.68
N THR A 358 26.11 1.57 -27.73
CA THR A 358 27.07 2.45 -27.02
C THR A 358 28.30 1.71 -26.50
N ALA A 359 28.13 0.52 -25.91
CA ALA A 359 29.24 -0.29 -25.39
C ALA A 359 30.23 -0.80 -26.45
N GLY A 360 29.93 -0.70 -27.76
CA GLY A 360 30.86 -1.00 -28.86
C GLY A 360 31.11 -2.48 -29.19
N HIS A 361 30.61 -3.42 -28.38
CA HIS A 361 30.92 -4.86 -28.50
C HIS A 361 29.79 -5.73 -29.11
N GLY A 362 28.80 -5.11 -29.75
CA GLY A 362 27.70 -5.80 -30.45
C GLY A 362 26.60 -6.30 -29.52
N ILE A 363 25.79 -7.25 -30.01
CA ILE A 363 24.62 -7.82 -29.30
C ILE A 363 24.99 -9.20 -28.72
N LEU A 364 24.39 -9.56 -27.59
CA LEU A 364 24.55 -10.89 -26.99
C LEU A 364 24.09 -11.97 -27.97
N LYS A 365 24.94 -12.99 -28.20
CA LYS A 365 24.69 -14.02 -29.24
C LYS A 365 23.39 -14.79 -29.05
N ASP A 366 22.95 -15.00 -27.81
CA ASP A 366 21.68 -15.68 -27.54
C ASP A 366 20.46 -14.75 -27.74
N VAL A 367 20.62 -13.44 -27.58
CA VAL A 367 19.64 -12.45 -28.07
C VAL A 367 19.57 -12.47 -29.60
N GLU A 368 20.72 -12.42 -30.30
CA GLU A 368 20.75 -12.53 -31.76
C GLU A 368 20.04 -13.81 -32.23
N LYS A 369 20.41 -14.97 -31.66
CA LYS A 369 19.91 -16.30 -32.01
C LYS A 369 18.41 -16.49 -31.73
N THR A 370 17.92 -15.95 -30.62
CA THR A 370 16.51 -16.07 -30.20
C THR A 370 15.60 -15.18 -31.04
N TYR A 371 16.01 -13.94 -31.31
CA TYR A 371 15.16 -12.92 -31.92
C TYR A 371 15.45 -12.65 -33.42
N LYS A 372 16.45 -13.29 -34.04
CA LYS A 372 16.96 -13.12 -35.44
C LYS A 372 15.96 -12.91 -36.60
N HIS A 373 14.69 -13.28 -36.43
CA HIS A 373 13.65 -13.19 -37.46
C HIS A 373 12.60 -12.12 -37.18
N LEU A 374 12.73 -11.41 -36.06
CA LEU A 374 11.81 -10.38 -35.60
C LEU A 374 12.45 -9.00 -35.74
N ALA A 375 11.62 -7.97 -35.93
CA ALA A 375 12.06 -6.58 -35.89
C ALA A 375 11.99 -6.05 -34.45
N PRO A 376 12.91 -5.18 -34.01
CA PRO A 376 12.89 -4.62 -32.66
C PRO A 376 11.59 -3.82 -32.42
N THR A 377 11.06 -3.90 -31.20
CA THR A 377 9.82 -3.19 -30.83
C THR A 377 10.05 -1.68 -30.76
N TYR A 378 11.13 -1.25 -30.08
CA TYR A 378 11.47 0.16 -29.88
C TYR A 378 12.77 0.55 -30.57
N ASN A 379 13.04 1.86 -30.63
CA ASN A 379 14.32 2.39 -31.10
C ASN A 379 15.35 2.38 -29.95
N TYR A 380 15.79 1.18 -29.58
CA TYR A 380 16.73 0.92 -28.49
C TYR A 380 18.11 1.58 -28.63
N MET A 381 18.43 2.19 -29.78
CA MET A 381 19.63 3.02 -29.97
C MET A 381 19.43 4.48 -29.49
N SER A 382 18.28 4.83 -28.93
CA SER A 382 18.05 6.12 -28.28
C SER A 382 18.57 6.11 -26.83
N PRO A 383 19.19 7.20 -26.33
CA PRO A 383 19.58 7.31 -24.93
C PRO A 383 18.39 7.46 -23.97
N VAL A 384 17.22 7.86 -24.49
CA VAL A 384 16.00 8.06 -23.71
C VAL A 384 15.03 6.92 -24.02
N PRO A 385 14.53 6.16 -23.02
CA PRO A 385 13.50 5.16 -23.23
C PRO A 385 12.18 5.84 -23.62
N TYR A 386 11.60 5.46 -24.77
CA TYR A 386 10.39 6.11 -25.29
C TYR A 386 9.52 5.17 -26.13
N ASP A 387 8.22 5.47 -26.19
CA ASP A 387 7.29 4.83 -27.13
C ASP A 387 6.40 5.84 -27.84
N ALA A 388 6.46 5.79 -29.17
CA ALA A 388 5.67 6.60 -30.09
C ALA A 388 4.16 6.31 -30.06
N ALA A 389 3.73 5.12 -29.61
CA ALA A 389 2.33 4.69 -29.62
C ALA A 389 1.57 5.16 -28.36
N SER A 390 2.10 4.85 -27.17
CA SER A 390 1.62 5.38 -25.88
C SER A 390 1.82 6.89 -25.72
N LYS A 391 2.84 7.43 -26.40
CA LYS A 391 3.40 8.80 -26.26
C LYS A 391 4.38 8.97 -25.08
N THR A 392 4.80 7.89 -24.41
CA THR A 392 5.82 7.94 -23.36
C THR A 392 7.13 8.56 -23.89
N ALA A 393 7.60 9.63 -23.23
CA ALA A 393 8.83 10.36 -23.53
C ALA A 393 9.02 10.81 -25.00
N VAL A 394 7.92 11.12 -25.71
CA VAL A 394 7.94 11.59 -27.12
C VAL A 394 8.20 13.10 -27.21
N GLY A 395 9.11 13.50 -28.10
CA GLY A 395 9.46 14.90 -28.35
C GLY A 395 10.74 15.38 -27.67
N VAL A 396 11.40 14.52 -26.87
CA VAL A 396 12.67 14.78 -26.21
C VAL A 396 13.79 14.87 -27.24
N LYS A 397 14.52 15.99 -27.24
CA LYS A 397 15.66 16.25 -28.12
C LYS A 397 16.95 15.74 -27.47
N TYR A 398 17.86 15.19 -28.26
CA TYR A 398 19.21 14.83 -27.82
C TYR A 398 20.28 15.14 -28.88
N THR A 399 21.46 15.56 -28.42
CA THR A 399 22.56 16.06 -29.25
C THR A 399 23.91 15.51 -28.78
N ARG A 400 24.89 15.45 -29.68
CA ARG A 400 26.30 15.28 -29.29
C ARG A 400 27.24 15.84 -30.35
N LYS A 401 28.42 16.26 -29.91
CA LYS A 401 29.49 16.75 -30.79
C LYS A 401 30.63 15.75 -30.85
N LEU A 402 30.72 15.02 -31.96
CA LEU A 402 31.75 14.01 -32.20
C LEU A 402 33.14 14.64 -32.31
N LYS A 403 34.19 13.84 -32.06
CA LYS A 403 35.60 14.27 -32.06
C LYS A 403 36.10 14.80 -33.41
N ASN A 404 35.40 14.52 -34.51
CA ASN A 404 35.66 15.08 -35.84
C ASN A 404 34.99 16.47 -36.06
N GLY A 405 34.30 17.01 -35.05
CA GLY A 405 33.56 18.27 -35.12
C GLY A 405 32.12 18.16 -35.62
N GLN A 406 31.68 16.97 -36.07
CA GLN A 406 30.31 16.73 -36.51
C GLN A 406 29.35 16.77 -35.32
N VAL A 407 28.23 17.48 -35.48
CA VAL A 407 27.13 17.47 -34.50
C VAL A 407 26.04 16.52 -34.98
N GLU A 408 25.65 15.59 -34.12
CA GLU A 408 24.48 14.73 -34.32
C GLU A 408 23.31 15.30 -33.50
N THR A 409 22.09 15.17 -34.01
CA THR A 409 20.89 15.74 -33.40
C THR A 409 19.67 14.90 -33.75
N HIS A 410 18.94 14.47 -32.72
CA HIS A 410 17.78 13.60 -32.85
C HIS A 410 16.66 14.06 -31.91
N ILE A 411 15.46 13.56 -32.15
CA ILE A 411 14.27 13.77 -31.32
C ILE A 411 13.54 12.42 -31.21
N THR A 412 12.95 12.10 -30.05
CA THR A 412 12.11 10.91 -29.83
C THR A 412 10.76 11.05 -30.55
N GLU A 413 10.76 11.03 -31.89
CA GLU A 413 9.57 11.32 -32.71
C GLU A 413 8.56 10.17 -32.79
N ARG A 414 7.29 10.52 -33.06
CA ARG A 414 6.32 9.57 -33.61
C ARG A 414 6.81 9.04 -34.97
N ARG A 415 6.61 7.75 -35.22
CA ARG A 415 7.11 6.99 -36.39
C ARG A 415 6.63 7.55 -37.74
N LYS A 416 7.34 8.54 -38.29
CA LYS A 416 7.11 9.09 -39.64
C LYS A 416 7.42 8.06 -40.73
N LYS A 417 6.42 7.29 -41.18
CA LYS A 417 6.47 6.66 -42.50
C LYS A 417 6.40 7.76 -43.57
N LYS A 418 7.27 7.70 -44.57
CA LYS A 418 7.24 8.60 -45.73
C LYS A 418 5.90 8.43 -46.45
N CYS A 419 5.10 9.50 -46.51
CA CYS A 419 3.83 9.51 -47.24
C CYS A 419 4.12 9.51 -48.76
N ASP A 420 3.31 8.80 -49.53
CA ASP A 420 3.30 8.85 -51.00
C ASP A 420 2.34 9.92 -51.56
N GLU A 421 1.78 10.77 -50.69
CA GLU A 421 0.94 11.96 -50.96
C GLU A 421 -0.33 11.74 -51.80
N ASN A 422 -0.59 10.52 -52.27
CA ASN A 422 -1.82 10.12 -52.93
C ASN A 422 -3.06 10.40 -52.05
N ARG A 423 -3.96 11.25 -52.56
CA ARG A 423 -5.26 11.58 -51.94
C ARG A 423 -6.38 10.70 -52.54
N PRO A 424 -7.44 10.36 -51.78
CA PRO A 424 -7.71 10.75 -50.39
C PRO A 424 -6.95 9.93 -49.33
N VAL A 425 -6.40 8.76 -49.69
CA VAL A 425 -5.72 7.85 -48.76
C VAL A 425 -4.42 7.37 -49.40
N CYS A 426 -3.28 7.61 -48.73
CA CYS A 426 -1.98 7.22 -49.29
C CYS A 426 -1.80 5.70 -49.30
N ALA A 427 -1.01 5.17 -50.23
CA ALA A 427 -0.77 3.72 -50.37
C ALA A 427 -0.11 3.10 -49.13
N GLY A 428 0.56 3.92 -48.31
CA GLY A 428 0.96 3.55 -46.94
C GLY A 428 -0.24 3.24 -46.04
N CYS A 429 -1.21 4.14 -45.95
CA CYS A 429 -2.40 3.97 -45.09
C CYS A 429 -3.31 2.84 -45.58
N THR A 430 -3.61 2.78 -46.89
CA THR A 430 -4.44 1.73 -47.51
C THR A 430 -3.92 0.33 -47.20
N ARG A 431 -2.59 0.11 -47.33
CA ARG A 431 -1.96 -1.20 -47.10
C ARG A 431 -1.97 -1.64 -45.63
N ASN A 432 -2.01 -0.69 -44.70
CA ASN A 432 -1.97 -0.95 -43.25
C ASN A 432 -3.34 -0.74 -42.57
N LYS A 433 -4.42 -0.54 -43.34
CA LYS A 433 -5.78 -0.22 -42.86
C LYS A 433 -5.85 0.96 -41.87
N LEU A 434 -5.04 2.00 -42.10
CA LEU A 434 -4.99 3.20 -41.26
C LEU A 434 -5.87 4.32 -41.81
N SER A 435 -6.47 5.12 -40.93
CA SER A 435 -7.13 6.37 -41.31
C SER A 435 -6.08 7.40 -41.77
N CYS A 436 -6.28 7.99 -42.94
CA CYS A 436 -5.36 8.95 -43.53
C CYS A 436 -5.91 10.37 -43.35
N GLN A 437 -5.34 11.12 -42.41
CA GLN A 437 -5.66 12.53 -42.16
C GLN A 437 -4.65 13.42 -42.87
N TRP A 438 -5.14 14.52 -43.45
CA TRP A 438 -4.32 15.56 -44.09
C TRP A 438 -4.41 16.83 -43.25
N PRO A 439 -3.33 17.61 -43.10
CA PRO A 439 -3.41 18.92 -42.46
C PRO A 439 -4.30 19.85 -43.28
N ASP A 440 -5.20 20.57 -42.61
CA ASP A 440 -5.89 21.71 -43.21
C ASP A 440 -4.90 22.83 -43.56
N HIS A 441 -5.28 23.69 -44.50
CA HIS A 441 -4.38 24.57 -45.23
C HIS A 441 -3.48 25.45 -44.34
N VAL A 442 -2.18 25.12 -44.31
CA VAL A 442 -1.14 26.07 -43.89
C VAL A 442 -1.06 27.17 -44.95
N SER A 443 -1.37 28.41 -44.54
CA SER A 443 -1.25 29.60 -45.39
C SER A 443 0.18 29.77 -45.92
N SER A 444 0.29 30.22 -47.17
CA SER A 444 1.56 30.36 -47.89
C SER A 444 2.55 31.30 -47.19
N ARG A 445 3.84 31.06 -47.42
CA ARG A 445 4.92 32.01 -47.10
C ARG A 445 4.70 33.33 -47.85
N PRO A 446 5.23 34.47 -47.35
CA PRO A 446 5.30 35.69 -48.12
C PRO A 446 6.34 35.53 -49.24
N ASP A 447 5.93 35.79 -50.48
CA ASP A 447 6.86 36.00 -51.59
C ASP A 447 7.27 37.48 -51.65
N GLU A 448 8.56 37.73 -51.85
CA GLU A 448 9.06 39.05 -52.22
C GLU A 448 8.79 39.29 -53.70
N ASN A 449 8.02 40.33 -54.06
CA ASN A 449 8.40 41.39 -55.01
C ASN A 449 7.25 42.37 -55.32
N ASP A 450 7.64 43.56 -55.80
CA ASP A 450 6.93 44.56 -56.63
C ASP A 450 5.42 44.40 -56.92
N ARG A 451 4.59 45.43 -57.05
CA ARG A 451 4.60 46.90 -56.83
C ARG A 451 3.38 47.41 -57.63
N ASP A 452 2.85 48.58 -57.23
CA ASP A 452 2.12 49.54 -58.06
C ASP A 452 0.68 49.31 -58.58
N ALA A 453 0.06 50.45 -58.89
CA ALA A 453 -1.06 50.70 -59.80
C ALA A 453 -2.46 50.11 -59.49
N THR A 454 -3.19 50.86 -58.67
CA THR A 454 -4.64 51.16 -58.84
C THR A 454 -5.16 51.19 -60.29
N LEU A 455 -6.37 50.66 -60.55
CA LEU A 455 -7.56 51.45 -60.95
C LEU A 455 -8.86 50.65 -61.23
N ALA A 456 -9.98 51.33 -61.03
CA ALA A 456 -11.28 51.25 -61.75
C ALA A 456 -12.14 49.96 -61.79
N GLN A 457 -13.24 50.04 -61.04
CA GLN A 457 -14.62 49.58 -61.36
C GLN A 457 -15.07 49.89 -62.82
N PRO A 458 -16.14 49.26 -63.40
CA PRO A 458 -17.51 49.41 -62.87
C PRO A 458 -18.56 48.28 -63.06
N ASP A 459 -19.59 48.38 -62.21
CA ASP A 459 -21.02 48.00 -62.28
C ASP A 459 -21.62 47.17 -63.44
N GLN A 460 -22.51 46.23 -63.07
CA GLN A 460 -23.95 46.35 -63.41
C GLN A 460 -24.92 45.46 -62.60
N HIS A 461 -25.99 46.09 -62.09
CA HIS A 461 -27.27 45.52 -61.59
C HIS A 461 -28.35 45.67 -62.71
N PRO A 462 -29.70 45.47 -62.53
CA PRO A 462 -30.52 45.00 -61.38
C PRO A 462 -31.63 43.95 -61.71
N ARG A 463 -32.34 43.46 -60.67
CA ARG A 463 -33.81 43.15 -60.56
C ARG A 463 -34.05 42.11 -59.42
N GLY A 464 -35.08 42.18 -58.57
CA GLY A 464 -36.09 43.23 -58.32
C GLY A 464 -37.26 42.74 -57.44
N SER A 465 -37.91 43.65 -56.70
CA SER A 465 -39.10 43.47 -55.79
C SER A 465 -38.93 42.60 -54.52
N GLY A 466 -39.49 42.95 -53.35
CA GLY A 466 -40.04 44.27 -52.93
C GLY A 466 -40.96 44.22 -51.69
N GLN A 467 -40.89 45.27 -50.83
CA GLN A 467 -41.84 45.65 -49.73
C GLN A 467 -41.97 44.67 -48.54
N MET A 468 -42.18 45.06 -47.28
CA MET A 468 -42.09 46.34 -46.51
C MET A 468 -42.14 45.95 -45.00
N GLY A 469 -41.73 46.72 -43.98
CA GLY A 469 -41.06 48.03 -43.87
C GLY A 469 -41.32 48.65 -42.47
N ASP A 470 -40.51 49.65 -42.08
CA ASP A 470 -40.83 50.79 -41.18
C ASP A 470 -41.23 50.50 -39.70
N GLU A 471 -40.92 51.30 -38.65
CA GLU A 471 -40.06 52.47 -38.35
C GLU A 471 -40.03 52.58 -36.77
N ASP A 472 -39.21 53.34 -36.02
CA ASP A 472 -37.82 53.86 -36.09
C ASP A 472 -37.54 54.63 -34.75
N ILE A 473 -36.35 55.24 -34.58
CA ILE A 473 -36.14 56.54 -33.88
C ILE A 473 -36.22 56.55 -32.31
N LEU A 474 -35.55 57.41 -31.51
CA LEU A 474 -34.67 58.60 -31.65
C LEU A 474 -33.57 58.60 -30.53
N ARG A 475 -32.31 58.90 -30.89
CA ARG A 475 -31.33 59.91 -30.34
C ARG A 475 -31.33 60.38 -28.85
N GLN A 476 -30.31 61.08 -28.30
CA GLN A 476 -28.83 61.24 -28.45
C GLN A 476 -28.36 62.41 -27.52
N HIS A 477 -27.05 62.71 -27.46
CA HIS A 477 -26.39 63.84 -26.74
C HIS A 477 -26.29 63.75 -25.19
N GLY A 478 -25.25 64.28 -24.51
CA GLY A 478 -24.01 64.92 -24.97
C GLY A 478 -23.07 65.36 -23.81
N SER A 479 -21.78 65.55 -24.10
CA SER A 479 -20.69 65.96 -23.15
C SER A 479 -20.44 67.50 -23.19
N PRO A 480 -19.43 68.14 -22.52
CA PRO A 480 -18.33 67.66 -21.63
C PRO A 480 -17.94 68.57 -20.39
N GLN A 481 -16.77 68.28 -19.77
CA GLN A 481 -15.84 69.16 -18.98
C GLN A 481 -15.87 69.31 -17.42
N SER A 482 -15.03 68.48 -16.75
CA SER A 482 -13.90 68.79 -15.82
C SER A 482 -13.99 69.72 -14.58
N VAL A 483 -13.54 69.21 -13.40
CA VAL A 483 -12.83 69.97 -12.32
C VAL A 483 -11.73 69.13 -11.61
N ARG A 484 -10.47 69.64 -11.66
CA ARG A 484 -9.26 69.56 -10.77
C ARG A 484 -8.93 68.42 -9.73
N ASN A 485 -7.66 67.98 -9.81
CA ASN A 485 -6.59 67.89 -8.76
C ASN A 485 -6.38 66.69 -7.77
N SER A 486 -5.43 65.79 -8.14
CA SER A 486 -4.15 65.42 -7.45
C SER A 486 -4.02 64.95 -5.97
N ILE A 487 -3.71 63.64 -5.80
CA ILE A 487 -2.58 62.97 -5.08
C ILE A 487 -2.14 63.42 -3.65
N SER A 488 -2.05 62.47 -2.69
CA SER A 488 -0.89 62.26 -1.75
C SER A 488 -1.07 61.09 -0.76
N HIS A 489 0.02 60.66 -0.09
CA HIS A 489 0.07 59.65 1.00
C HIS A 489 0.28 60.30 2.39
N GLY A 490 -0.19 59.65 3.48
CA GLY A 490 0.64 59.47 4.69
C GLY A 490 0.20 60.06 6.06
N ALA A 491 0.15 59.15 7.05
CA ALA A 491 0.64 59.30 8.45
C ALA A 491 -0.14 60.05 9.58
N SER A 492 -0.41 59.28 10.66
CA SER A 492 -0.08 59.51 12.10
C SER A 492 -0.79 60.55 13.03
N SER A 493 -1.50 59.99 14.04
CA SER A 493 -1.21 60.08 15.51
C SER A 493 -1.96 61.01 16.51
N HIS A 494 -2.04 60.50 17.76
CA HIS A 494 -2.16 61.13 19.11
C HIS A 494 -3.49 61.67 19.71
N SER A 495 -4.06 60.88 20.65
CA SER A 495 -4.25 61.15 22.12
C SER A 495 -5.18 62.32 22.59
N PRO A 496 -5.55 62.51 23.91
CA PRO A 496 -5.09 61.85 25.16
C PRO A 496 -6.14 61.53 26.28
N LEU A 497 -5.71 60.86 27.38
CA LEU A 497 -6.23 60.84 28.80
C LEU A 497 -7.72 60.47 29.07
N SER A 498 -8.18 59.78 30.14
CA SER A 498 -7.66 58.96 31.27
C SER A 498 -8.93 58.44 32.07
N ALA A 499 -8.99 57.78 33.23
CA ALA A 499 -8.09 57.31 34.31
C ALA A 499 -8.80 56.23 35.20
N ALA A 500 -8.24 55.95 36.39
CA ALA A 500 -8.84 55.38 37.62
C ALA A 500 -8.98 53.84 37.80
N SER A 501 -8.80 53.42 39.06
CA SER A 501 -8.90 52.05 39.63
C SER A 501 -9.55 52.14 41.04
N PRO A 502 -9.86 51.04 41.77
CA PRO A 502 -8.88 50.54 42.76
C PRO A 502 -8.99 49.06 43.25
N THR A 503 -8.06 48.68 44.15
CA THR A 503 -8.14 47.68 45.26
C THR A 503 -8.15 46.15 45.00
N SER A 504 -7.20 45.49 45.67
CA SER A 504 -7.26 44.09 46.14
C SER A 504 -7.74 44.03 47.61
N PRO A 505 -7.89 42.85 48.22
CA PRO A 505 -6.76 42.31 49.01
C PRO A 505 -6.55 40.79 48.86
N ALA A 506 -5.48 40.28 49.47
CA ALA A 506 -5.06 38.87 49.41
C ALA A 506 -5.26 38.15 50.76
N GLN A 507 -5.18 36.82 50.74
CA GLN A 507 -4.61 36.03 51.83
C GLN A 507 -3.86 34.81 51.29
N SER A 508 -2.91 34.29 52.06
CA SER A 508 -1.83 33.42 51.57
C SER A 508 -1.51 32.29 52.55
N VAL A 509 -1.05 31.16 52.01
CA VAL A 509 -0.21 30.17 52.72
C VAL A 509 0.86 29.65 51.75
N SER A 510 2.14 29.79 52.11
CA SER A 510 3.29 29.07 51.53
C SER A 510 3.59 27.83 52.39
N VAL A 511 4.36 26.81 52.01
CA VAL A 511 5.78 26.69 51.61
C VAL A 511 5.91 25.23 51.06
N ALA A 512 6.66 24.89 50.01
CA ALA A 512 8.11 24.65 50.04
C ALA A 512 8.73 24.49 48.63
N SER A 513 10.06 24.58 48.56
CA SER A 513 10.88 24.52 47.35
C SER A 513 12.31 24.04 47.68
N VAL A 514 13.24 24.07 46.69
CA VAL A 514 14.70 23.80 46.79
C VAL A 514 15.10 22.30 46.80
N PRO A 515 16.19 21.85 46.13
CA PRO A 515 17.03 22.44 45.06
C PRO A 515 17.18 21.57 43.77
N PRO A 516 17.82 22.10 42.70
CA PRO A 516 18.42 21.32 41.61
C PRO A 516 19.97 21.27 41.67
N ALA A 517 20.57 20.10 41.41
CA ALA A 517 21.98 19.83 41.09
C ALA A 517 22.10 18.36 40.60
N GLU A 518 23.13 17.85 39.93
CA GLU A 518 24.43 18.41 39.51
C GLU A 518 24.97 17.62 38.28
N THR A 519 25.89 18.20 37.50
CA THR A 519 26.57 17.51 36.39
C THR A 519 27.96 17.00 36.81
N LEU A 520 28.16 15.69 36.75
CA LEU A 520 29.48 15.04 36.81
C LEU A 520 29.52 13.87 35.82
N GLY A 521 30.69 13.60 35.26
CA GLY A 521 30.93 12.44 34.40
C GLY A 521 32.39 12.01 34.44
N LEU A 522 32.65 10.71 34.27
CA LEU A 522 33.97 10.14 34.05
C LEU A 522 33.87 8.67 33.55
N ALA A 523 34.60 8.39 32.47
CA ALA A 523 35.21 7.13 32.01
C ALA A 523 34.50 5.76 32.16
N ASP A 524 34.45 5.05 31.02
CA ASP A 524 34.72 3.63 30.77
C ASP A 524 34.52 2.58 31.87
N LEU A 525 33.73 1.54 31.57
CA LEU A 525 34.08 0.13 31.84
C LEU A 525 33.20 -0.83 31.01
N ASP A 526 33.80 -1.94 30.54
CA ASP A 526 33.13 -3.00 29.78
C ASP A 526 32.05 -3.75 30.60
N ALA A 527 30.96 -4.14 29.93
CA ALA A 527 29.98 -5.09 30.46
C ALA A 527 29.29 -5.89 29.33
N ALA A 528 29.98 -6.89 28.79
CA ALA A 528 29.37 -7.88 27.90
C ALA A 528 28.48 -8.88 28.67
N SER A 529 27.54 -9.53 27.95
CA SER A 529 26.81 -10.74 28.35
C SER A 529 25.77 -10.61 29.49
N LEU A 530 24.52 -10.34 29.11
CA LEU A 530 23.33 -10.77 29.87
C LEU A 530 22.35 -11.50 28.94
N VAL A 531 22.44 -12.83 28.91
CA VAL A 531 21.48 -13.73 28.24
C VAL A 531 20.51 -14.29 29.28
N PRO A 532 19.18 -14.07 29.14
CA PRO A 532 18.19 -14.78 29.94
C PRO A 532 18.12 -16.26 29.53
N MET A 533 18.56 -17.15 30.40
CA MET A 533 18.60 -18.60 30.15
C MET A 533 17.27 -19.29 30.51
N GLY A 534 16.65 -19.93 29.51
CA GLY A 534 15.94 -21.19 29.69
C GLY A 534 14.47 -21.16 30.12
N TYR A 535 13.59 -21.55 29.19
CA TYR A 535 12.45 -22.42 29.51
C TYR A 535 12.57 -23.72 28.67
N SER A 536 12.09 -24.83 29.24
CA SER A 536 12.48 -26.19 28.82
C SER A 536 11.44 -26.90 27.93
N HIS A 537 11.91 -27.77 27.04
CA HIS A 537 11.05 -28.62 26.21
C HIS A 537 10.17 -29.57 27.06
N PRO A 538 8.87 -29.73 26.71
CA PRO A 538 8.13 -30.96 26.98
C PRO A 538 8.44 -32.04 25.91
N PRO A 539 8.26 -33.34 26.21
CA PRO A 539 8.74 -34.43 25.35
C PRO A 539 7.80 -34.80 24.19
N ARG A 540 8.36 -35.44 23.15
CA ARG A 540 7.61 -36.12 22.09
C ARG A 540 6.66 -37.19 22.68
N SER A 541 5.45 -37.26 22.15
CA SER A 541 4.56 -38.42 22.30
C SER A 541 4.01 -38.85 20.94
N ASN A 542 3.89 -40.16 20.71
CA ASN A 542 3.36 -40.74 19.48
C ASN A 542 1.92 -41.22 19.69
N SER A 543 0.92 -40.55 19.13
CA SER A 543 -0.34 -41.19 18.69
C SER A 543 -1.24 -40.28 17.86
N GLN A 544 -1.38 -40.60 16.57
CA GLN A 544 -2.60 -40.54 15.74
C GLN A 544 -3.62 -39.40 15.95
N GLY A 545 -3.79 -38.58 14.90
CA GLY A 545 -5.08 -37.94 14.57
C GLY A 545 -5.27 -36.51 15.09
N SER A 546 -4.70 -35.52 14.39
CA SER A 546 -5.18 -34.14 14.43
C SER A 546 -5.17 -33.52 13.03
N ILE A 547 -5.80 -32.35 12.88
CA ILE A 547 -6.09 -31.65 11.63
C ILE A 547 -4.85 -30.84 11.17
N GLY A 548 -3.68 -31.49 11.16
CA GLY A 548 -2.41 -30.91 10.72
C GLY A 548 -2.03 -31.25 9.27
N ASP A 549 -2.48 -32.41 8.77
CA ASP A 549 -2.11 -32.93 7.45
C ASP A 549 -3.16 -32.58 6.37
N VAL A 550 -3.50 -31.29 6.22
CA VAL A 550 -4.33 -30.79 5.10
C VAL A 550 -3.56 -29.70 4.35
N LEU A 551 -2.87 -30.13 3.29
CA LEU A 551 -2.18 -29.24 2.34
C LEU A 551 -3.14 -28.15 1.81
N PRO A 552 -2.77 -26.86 1.88
CA PRO A 552 -3.53 -25.79 1.21
C PRO A 552 -3.65 -26.05 -0.29
N ARG A 553 -4.79 -25.72 -0.89
CA ARG A 553 -4.93 -25.80 -2.34
C ARG A 553 -4.26 -24.59 -3.00
N SER A 554 -3.22 -24.83 -3.80
CA SER A 554 -2.73 -23.83 -4.77
C SER A 554 -3.89 -23.28 -5.60
N LEU A 555 -3.85 -21.98 -5.93
CA LEU A 555 -4.83 -21.32 -6.81
C LEU A 555 -5.03 -22.05 -8.16
N SER A 556 -3.99 -22.76 -8.63
CA SER A 556 -4.03 -23.59 -9.85
C SER A 556 -4.86 -24.87 -9.73
N MET A 557 -5.17 -25.33 -8.51
CA MET A 557 -5.83 -26.62 -8.20
C MET A 557 -7.35 -26.48 -7.93
N LEU A 558 -7.91 -25.27 -8.00
CA LEU A 558 -9.31 -24.99 -7.66
C LEU A 558 -10.24 -25.13 -8.89
N PRO A 559 -11.14 -26.13 -8.95
CA PRO A 559 -12.01 -26.32 -10.11
C PRO A 559 -13.08 -25.21 -10.19
N GLY A 560 -12.92 -24.30 -11.16
CA GLY A 560 -13.92 -23.28 -11.49
C GLY A 560 -13.64 -21.86 -11.00
N CYS A 561 -12.41 -21.54 -10.59
CA CYS A 561 -12.01 -20.15 -10.36
C CYS A 561 -12.00 -19.35 -11.69
N SER A 562 -13.00 -18.48 -11.87
CA SER A 562 -13.09 -17.54 -12.98
C SER A 562 -12.12 -16.35 -12.81
N LEU A 563 -11.87 -15.60 -13.88
CA LEU A 563 -11.17 -14.31 -13.81
C LEU A 563 -11.85 -13.34 -12.82
N GLU A 564 -13.19 -13.38 -12.78
CA GLU A 564 -14.04 -12.68 -11.82
C GLU A 564 -13.77 -13.13 -10.38
N SER A 565 -13.59 -14.43 -10.13
CA SER A 565 -13.19 -14.95 -8.80
C SER A 565 -11.81 -14.46 -8.39
N PHE A 566 -10.86 -14.36 -9.33
CA PHE A 566 -9.54 -13.79 -9.04
C PHE A 566 -9.62 -12.29 -8.71
N GLN A 567 -10.40 -11.52 -9.48
CA GLN A 567 -10.64 -10.09 -9.21
C GLN A 567 -11.32 -9.86 -7.86
N LEU A 568 -12.27 -10.73 -7.48
CA LEU A 568 -12.91 -10.71 -6.17
C LEU A 568 -11.94 -11.09 -5.04
N LEU A 569 -11.07 -12.08 -5.21
CA LEU A 569 -10.05 -12.37 -4.20
C LEU A 569 -9.06 -11.21 -4.06
N SER A 570 -8.65 -10.58 -5.16
CA SER A 570 -7.80 -9.39 -5.16
C SER A 570 -8.45 -8.21 -4.41
N HIS A 571 -9.74 -7.93 -4.66
CA HIS A 571 -10.51 -6.89 -3.93
C HIS A 571 -10.81 -7.29 -2.48
N TYR A 572 -10.78 -8.59 -2.15
CA TYR A 572 -10.80 -9.03 -0.77
C TYR A 572 -9.52 -8.62 -0.04
N LEU A 573 -8.38 -9.06 -0.55
CA LEU A 573 -7.06 -8.88 0.04
C LEU A 573 -6.65 -7.40 0.12
N ALA A 574 -6.90 -6.62 -0.95
CA ALA A 574 -6.45 -5.24 -1.05
C ALA A 574 -7.44 -4.18 -0.51
N THR A 575 -8.64 -4.57 -0.05
CA THR A 575 -9.63 -3.57 0.43
C THR A 575 -10.67 -4.14 1.39
N THR A 576 -11.29 -5.29 1.09
CA THR A 576 -12.44 -5.78 1.88
C THR A 576 -12.02 -6.21 3.27
N ALA A 577 -11.00 -7.04 3.39
CA ALA A 577 -10.46 -7.47 4.68
C ALA A 577 -10.03 -6.27 5.55
N ASP A 578 -9.58 -5.18 4.92
CA ASP A 578 -9.13 -4.00 5.66
C ASP A 578 -10.27 -3.08 6.13
N CYS A 579 -11.43 -3.14 5.50
CA CYS A 579 -12.66 -2.54 6.03
C CYS A 579 -13.33 -3.43 7.09
N MET A 580 -12.97 -4.73 7.18
CA MET A 580 -13.52 -5.67 8.16
C MET A 580 -12.85 -5.59 9.55
N ALA A 581 -11.56 -5.28 9.62
CA ALA A 581 -10.84 -5.11 10.90
C ALA A 581 -10.53 -3.63 11.17
N ASN A 582 -10.77 -3.19 12.41
CA ASN A 582 -10.75 -1.76 12.79
C ASN A 582 -9.34 -1.13 12.85
N GLY A 583 -8.27 -1.92 12.75
CA GLY A 583 -6.90 -1.42 12.77
C GLY A 583 -6.37 -1.07 14.16
N SER A 584 -6.99 -1.55 15.25
CA SER A 584 -6.45 -1.39 16.61
C SER A 584 -5.16 -2.19 16.86
N THR A 585 -4.85 -3.15 15.98
CA THR A 585 -3.59 -3.88 15.94
C THR A 585 -3.04 -3.89 14.50
N PRO A 586 -1.72 -4.08 14.30
CA PRO A 586 -1.14 -4.21 12.96
C PRO A 586 -1.45 -5.55 12.26
N VAL A 587 -2.12 -6.49 12.94
CA VAL A 587 -2.40 -7.84 12.42
C VAL A 587 -3.86 -7.93 12.01
N ASN A 588 -4.14 -8.08 10.71
CA ASN A 588 -5.51 -8.28 10.23
C ASN A 588 -5.91 -9.78 10.26
N PRO A 589 -6.78 -10.24 11.16
CA PRO A 589 -7.17 -11.66 11.25
C PRO A 589 -8.00 -12.13 10.04
N PHE A 590 -8.66 -11.23 9.31
CA PHE A 590 -9.33 -11.59 8.05
C PHE A 590 -8.31 -11.95 6.96
N LEU A 591 -7.07 -11.48 7.06
CA LEU A 591 -5.96 -11.93 6.23
C LEU A 591 -5.26 -13.15 6.85
N VAL A 592 -4.75 -13.06 8.08
CA VAL A 592 -3.84 -14.10 8.63
C VAL A 592 -4.53 -15.34 9.20
N GLN A 593 -5.84 -15.31 9.45
CA GLN A 593 -6.62 -16.48 9.89
C GLN A 593 -7.63 -16.94 8.83
N ILE A 594 -8.44 -16.02 8.30
CA ILE A 594 -9.58 -16.38 7.45
C ILE A 594 -9.16 -16.80 6.03
N VAL A 595 -8.21 -16.11 5.39
CA VAL A 595 -7.77 -16.48 4.03
C VAL A 595 -7.08 -17.85 3.97
N PRO A 596 -6.11 -18.19 4.85
CA PRO A 596 -5.56 -19.55 4.91
C PRO A 596 -6.63 -20.62 5.14
N LEU A 597 -7.57 -20.37 6.06
CA LEU A 597 -8.67 -21.31 6.33
C LEU A 597 -9.61 -21.44 5.11
N ALA A 598 -9.84 -20.37 4.36
CA ALA A 598 -10.61 -20.37 3.13
C ALA A 598 -9.98 -21.24 2.03
N PHE A 599 -8.65 -21.25 1.88
CA PHE A 599 -7.97 -22.13 0.92
C PHE A 599 -8.07 -23.63 1.24
N THR A 600 -8.53 -24.00 2.44
CA THR A 600 -8.86 -25.39 2.81
C THR A 600 -10.33 -25.78 2.55
N SER A 601 -11.21 -24.82 2.25
CA SER A 601 -12.67 -25.01 2.32
C SER A 601 -13.42 -24.26 1.21
N ASP A 602 -14.03 -25.02 0.29
CA ASP A 602 -14.85 -24.49 -0.82
C ASP A 602 -15.99 -23.56 -0.35
N LEU A 603 -16.51 -23.80 0.86
CA LEU A 603 -17.51 -22.93 1.51
C LEU A 603 -16.90 -21.58 1.91
N LEU A 604 -15.80 -21.59 2.66
CA LEU A 604 -15.18 -20.37 3.16
C LEU A 604 -14.58 -19.54 2.03
N LEU A 605 -13.97 -20.16 1.02
CA LEU A 605 -13.52 -19.45 -0.18
C LEU A 605 -14.69 -18.77 -0.91
N GLN A 606 -15.82 -19.47 -1.10
CA GLN A 606 -16.99 -18.85 -1.73
C GLN A 606 -17.54 -17.68 -0.88
N LEU A 607 -17.48 -17.77 0.46
CA LEU A 607 -17.90 -16.70 1.36
C LEU A 607 -16.97 -15.47 1.28
N VAL A 608 -15.66 -15.67 1.28
CA VAL A 608 -14.65 -14.60 1.08
C VAL A 608 -14.88 -13.87 -0.26
N LEU A 609 -15.10 -14.61 -1.34
CA LEU A 609 -15.44 -14.03 -2.65
C LEU A 609 -16.79 -13.29 -2.62
N THR A 610 -17.76 -13.78 -1.86
CA THR A 610 -19.09 -13.16 -1.71
C THR A 610 -19.04 -11.86 -0.92
N GLN A 611 -18.27 -11.82 0.18
CA GLN A 611 -18.01 -10.60 0.96
C GLN A 611 -17.37 -9.53 0.08
N SER A 612 -16.36 -9.90 -0.72
CA SER A 612 -15.77 -8.97 -1.68
C SER A 612 -16.76 -8.51 -2.74
N ALA A 613 -17.65 -9.37 -3.24
CA ALA A 613 -18.60 -9.01 -4.29
C ALA A 613 -19.65 -8.03 -3.76
N ALA A 614 -20.19 -8.30 -2.57
CA ALA A 614 -21.10 -7.40 -1.85
C ALA A 614 -20.47 -6.03 -1.59
N HIS A 615 -19.27 -6.00 -1.01
CA HIS A 615 -18.53 -4.77 -0.71
C HIS A 615 -18.20 -3.96 -1.98
N ARG A 616 -17.77 -4.62 -3.05
CA ARG A 616 -17.50 -3.98 -4.35
C ARG A 616 -18.77 -3.39 -4.96
N ALA A 617 -19.88 -4.16 -4.99
CA ALA A 617 -21.16 -3.70 -5.52
C ALA A 617 -21.68 -2.46 -4.79
N PHE A 618 -21.59 -2.44 -3.46
CA PHE A 618 -21.99 -1.30 -2.64
C PHE A 618 -21.09 -0.07 -2.91
N ARG A 619 -19.75 -0.24 -2.94
CA ARG A 619 -18.81 0.85 -3.30
C ARG A 619 -19.07 1.43 -4.68
N CYS A 620 -19.41 0.58 -5.66
CA CYS A 620 -19.78 1.00 -7.01
C CYS A 620 -21.21 1.56 -7.12
N ARG A 621 -21.98 1.59 -6.01
CA ARG A 621 -23.39 2.02 -5.94
C ARG A 621 -24.28 1.31 -6.97
N ASN A 622 -24.05 0.00 -7.15
CA ASN A 622 -24.74 -0.87 -8.09
C ASN A 622 -25.60 -1.91 -7.34
N ASP A 623 -26.83 -1.52 -6.95
CA ASP A 623 -27.77 -2.42 -6.25
C ASP A 623 -28.19 -3.64 -7.09
N SER A 624 -27.98 -3.57 -8.41
CA SER A 624 -28.25 -4.61 -9.42
C SER A 624 -27.01 -5.42 -9.85
N ASP A 625 -25.97 -5.50 -9.02
CA ASP A 625 -24.75 -6.26 -9.35
C ASP A 625 -25.01 -7.78 -9.43
N GLU A 626 -25.11 -8.30 -10.66
CA GLU A 626 -25.37 -9.71 -10.95
C GLU A 626 -24.28 -10.64 -10.39
N VAL A 627 -23.03 -10.17 -10.31
CA VAL A 627 -21.90 -10.95 -9.75
C VAL A 627 -22.07 -11.11 -8.24
N ALA A 628 -22.41 -10.04 -7.53
CA ALA A 628 -22.71 -10.10 -6.11
C ALA A 628 -23.91 -11.01 -5.81
N GLN A 629 -25.00 -10.91 -6.59
CA GLN A 629 -26.17 -11.79 -6.42
C GLN A 629 -25.86 -13.26 -6.73
N SER A 630 -25.05 -13.53 -7.77
CA SER A 630 -24.59 -14.87 -8.15
C SER A 630 -23.72 -15.51 -7.05
N HIS A 631 -22.68 -14.79 -6.60
CA HIS A 631 -21.80 -15.25 -5.53
C HIS A 631 -22.54 -15.49 -4.22
N TYR A 632 -23.44 -14.57 -3.85
CA TYR A 632 -24.29 -14.69 -2.66
C TYR A 632 -25.21 -15.91 -2.71
N THR A 633 -25.86 -16.15 -3.85
CA THR A 633 -26.70 -17.34 -4.06
C THR A 633 -25.90 -18.63 -3.92
N LYS A 634 -24.69 -18.68 -4.48
CA LYS A 634 -23.78 -19.84 -4.39
C LYS A 634 -23.24 -20.05 -2.97
N ALA A 635 -22.95 -18.99 -2.22
CA ALA A 635 -22.57 -19.06 -0.82
C ALA A 635 -23.69 -19.65 0.06
N LEU A 636 -24.93 -19.15 -0.08
CA LEU A 636 -26.09 -19.69 0.63
C LEU A 636 -26.34 -21.18 0.31
N GLN A 637 -26.14 -21.61 -0.94
CA GLN A 637 -26.27 -23.02 -1.33
C GLN A 637 -25.22 -23.90 -0.64
N LEU A 638 -23.94 -23.49 -0.65
CA LEU A 638 -22.86 -24.23 0.02
C LEU A 638 -23.04 -24.24 1.54
N PHE A 639 -23.46 -23.13 2.15
CA PHE A 639 -23.69 -23.04 3.59
C PHE A 639 -24.83 -23.95 4.03
N ARG A 640 -25.97 -23.93 3.33
CA ARG A 640 -27.10 -24.86 3.57
C ARG A 640 -26.70 -26.32 3.41
N LYS A 641 -25.87 -26.64 2.41
CA LYS A 641 -25.33 -28.00 2.23
C LYS A 641 -24.47 -28.41 3.43
N GLY A 642 -23.51 -27.57 3.84
CA GLY A 642 -22.63 -27.85 4.97
C GLY A 642 -23.40 -28.04 6.29
N VAL A 643 -24.40 -27.20 6.56
CA VAL A 643 -25.31 -27.36 7.72
C VAL A 643 -26.05 -28.70 7.65
N THR A 644 -26.52 -29.12 6.47
CA THR A 644 -27.17 -30.43 6.28
C THR A 644 -26.20 -31.58 6.54
N ASP A 645 -24.99 -31.53 5.98
CA ASP A 645 -23.98 -32.58 6.14
C ASP A 645 -23.47 -32.71 7.60
N PHE A 646 -23.48 -31.61 8.37
CA PHE A 646 -23.19 -31.61 9.82
C PHE A 646 -24.37 -32.14 10.67
N ILE A 647 -25.62 -31.84 10.30
CA ILE A 647 -26.81 -32.42 10.95
C ILE A 647 -26.90 -33.93 10.70
N ASP A 648 -26.56 -34.38 9.49
CA ASP A 648 -26.47 -35.80 9.12
C ASP A 648 -25.27 -36.53 9.77
N GLY A 649 -24.39 -35.80 10.49
CA GLY A 649 -23.21 -36.36 11.14
C GLY A 649 -22.08 -36.82 10.19
N LYS A 650 -22.09 -36.35 8.94
CA LYS A 650 -21.04 -36.64 7.94
C LYS A 650 -19.80 -35.78 8.18
N GLU A 651 -20.01 -34.53 8.61
CA GLU A 651 -18.97 -33.63 9.11
C GLU A 651 -19.11 -33.51 10.62
N SER A 652 -17.98 -33.57 11.33
CA SER A 652 -17.91 -33.56 12.79
C SER A 652 -17.26 -32.29 13.37
N ASN A 653 -16.49 -31.55 12.56
CA ASN A 653 -15.86 -30.31 12.98
C ASN A 653 -16.75 -29.09 12.68
N PRO A 654 -17.27 -28.36 13.69
CA PRO A 654 -18.09 -27.17 13.48
C PRO A 654 -17.30 -25.96 12.94
N LEU A 655 -15.96 -25.99 12.91
CA LEU A 655 -15.11 -24.82 12.58
C LEU A 655 -15.54 -24.09 11.30
N MET A 656 -15.66 -24.83 10.19
CA MET A 656 -15.98 -24.26 8.87
C MET A 656 -17.38 -23.63 8.82
N LEU A 657 -18.33 -24.15 9.61
CA LEU A 657 -19.68 -23.60 9.72
C LEU A 657 -19.76 -22.44 10.71
N THR A 658 -18.99 -22.48 11.81
CA THR A 658 -18.91 -21.40 12.81
C THR A 658 -18.33 -20.14 12.17
N VAL A 659 -17.18 -20.29 11.51
CA VAL A 659 -16.54 -19.21 10.74
C VAL A 659 -17.45 -18.78 9.58
N GLY A 660 -18.03 -19.74 8.85
CA GLY A 660 -18.92 -19.43 7.73
C GLY A 660 -20.17 -18.63 8.14
N ALA A 661 -20.72 -18.87 9.32
CA ALA A 661 -21.86 -18.12 9.86
C ALA A 661 -21.47 -16.66 10.20
N LEU A 662 -20.30 -16.45 10.82
CA LEU A 662 -19.78 -15.11 11.10
C LEU A 662 -19.47 -14.33 9.80
N LEU A 663 -18.89 -15.00 8.80
CA LEU A 663 -18.67 -14.38 7.49
C LEU A 663 -19.98 -14.01 6.77
N MET A 664 -21.04 -14.80 6.93
CA MET A 664 -22.38 -14.41 6.48
C MET A 664 -22.90 -13.17 7.21
N CYS A 665 -22.72 -13.05 8.54
CA CYS A 665 -23.09 -11.82 9.27
C CYS A 665 -22.45 -10.58 8.62
N PHE A 666 -21.12 -10.55 8.41
CA PHE A 666 -20.49 -9.40 7.76
C PHE A 666 -20.90 -9.24 6.29
N THR A 667 -21.27 -10.32 5.59
CA THR A 667 -21.82 -10.21 4.23
C THR A 667 -23.07 -9.32 4.23
N GLU A 668 -23.96 -9.48 5.21
CA GLU A 668 -25.16 -8.63 5.35
C GLU A 668 -24.81 -7.19 5.79
N THR A 669 -23.84 -7.03 6.69
CA THR A 669 -23.27 -5.71 7.08
C THR A 669 -22.77 -4.94 5.86
N ALA A 670 -21.97 -5.58 5.00
CA ALA A 670 -21.39 -4.96 3.81
C ALA A 670 -22.46 -4.61 2.76
N ARG A 671 -23.45 -5.48 2.55
CA ARG A 671 -24.63 -5.22 1.69
C ARG A 671 -25.54 -4.12 2.24
N GLY A 672 -25.50 -3.88 3.56
CA GLY A 672 -26.48 -3.05 4.25
C GLY A 672 -27.88 -3.65 4.16
N ASP A 673 -28.01 -4.94 4.49
CA ASP A 673 -29.32 -5.60 4.62
C ASP A 673 -30.21 -4.85 5.61
N MET A 674 -31.52 -4.82 5.31
CA MET A 674 -32.56 -4.21 6.15
C MET A 674 -33.64 -5.21 6.57
N ASN A 675 -33.47 -6.49 6.23
CA ASN A 675 -34.42 -7.57 6.53
C ASN A 675 -34.07 -8.33 7.83
N GLY A 676 -32.93 -8.02 8.47
CA GLY A 676 -32.48 -8.67 9.69
C GLY A 676 -31.82 -10.04 9.49
N THR A 677 -31.44 -10.39 8.25
CA THR A 677 -30.85 -11.72 7.90
C THR A 677 -29.60 -12.05 8.73
N ILE A 678 -28.86 -11.02 9.15
CA ILE A 678 -27.73 -11.10 10.08
C ILE A 678 -28.05 -11.80 11.40
N PHE A 679 -29.26 -11.66 11.94
CA PHE A 679 -29.65 -12.23 13.24
C PHE A 679 -29.84 -13.76 13.18
N ASP A 680 -30.28 -14.29 12.04
CA ASP A 680 -30.34 -15.74 11.79
C ASP A 680 -28.92 -16.33 11.75
N HIS A 681 -28.00 -15.67 11.03
CA HIS A 681 -26.60 -16.09 10.94
C HIS A 681 -25.88 -16.01 12.30
N LEU A 682 -26.15 -14.97 13.10
CA LEU A 682 -25.63 -14.83 14.47
C LEU A 682 -26.17 -15.92 15.40
N SER A 683 -27.44 -16.29 15.27
CA SER A 683 -28.06 -17.37 16.06
C SER A 683 -27.50 -18.75 15.69
N ALA A 684 -27.21 -18.97 14.41
CA ALA A 684 -26.49 -20.16 13.95
C ALA A 684 -25.04 -20.20 14.47
N ALA A 685 -24.32 -19.07 14.41
CA ALA A 685 -22.94 -18.96 14.91
C ALA A 685 -22.84 -19.33 16.40
N ASN A 686 -23.74 -18.82 17.25
CA ASN A 686 -23.79 -19.14 18.69
C ASN A 686 -23.84 -20.67 18.94
N SER A 687 -24.77 -21.33 18.25
CA SER A 687 -25.07 -22.77 18.39
C SER A 687 -23.90 -23.66 17.98
N LEU A 688 -23.05 -23.19 17.06
CA LEU A 688 -21.87 -23.89 16.56
C LEU A 688 -20.61 -23.55 17.39
N LEU A 689 -20.49 -22.30 17.85
CA LEU A 689 -19.34 -21.80 18.59
C LEU A 689 -19.15 -22.50 19.94
N ILE A 690 -20.24 -22.76 20.68
CA ILE A 690 -20.17 -23.50 21.96
C ILE A 690 -19.54 -24.89 21.72
N ARG A 691 -19.87 -25.56 20.61
CA ARG A 691 -19.29 -26.88 20.25
C ARG A 691 -17.83 -26.76 19.81
N LEU A 692 -17.48 -25.69 19.09
CA LEU A 692 -16.10 -25.42 18.67
C LEU A 692 -15.17 -25.19 19.88
N LEU A 693 -15.63 -24.43 20.87
CA LEU A 693 -14.87 -24.08 22.08
C LEU A 693 -14.76 -25.21 23.11
N ALA A 694 -15.48 -26.32 22.90
CA ALA A 694 -15.30 -27.58 23.63
C ALA A 694 -14.15 -28.45 23.06
N GLN A 695 -13.61 -28.11 21.88
CA GLN A 695 -12.45 -28.83 21.30
C GLN A 695 -11.12 -28.35 21.92
N SER A 696 -10.11 -29.22 21.90
CA SER A 696 -8.75 -28.94 22.38
C SER A 696 -8.03 -27.88 21.53
N ASP A 697 -7.01 -27.23 22.09
CA ASP A 697 -6.19 -26.24 21.35
C ASP A 697 -5.30 -26.89 20.28
N THR A 698 -5.12 -28.21 20.36
CA THR A 698 -4.48 -29.04 19.32
C THR A 698 -5.33 -29.30 18.08
N ALA A 699 -6.63 -28.95 18.12
CA ALA A 699 -7.57 -29.15 17.01
C ALA A 699 -7.98 -27.82 16.33
N VAL A 700 -7.90 -26.70 17.06
CA VAL A 700 -8.16 -25.34 16.57
C VAL A 700 -7.18 -24.39 17.26
N PRO A 701 -6.34 -23.62 16.53
CA PRO A 701 -5.34 -22.74 17.13
C PRO A 701 -5.93 -21.73 18.12
N LYS A 702 -5.17 -21.39 19.17
CA LYS A 702 -5.60 -20.47 20.24
C LYS A 702 -6.01 -19.11 19.67
N ASP A 703 -5.24 -18.54 18.76
CA ASP A 703 -5.50 -17.19 18.23
C ASP A 703 -6.74 -17.16 17.32
N LEU A 704 -7.02 -18.26 16.61
CA LEU A 704 -8.28 -18.45 15.89
C LEU A 704 -9.47 -18.57 16.85
N LYS A 705 -9.32 -19.26 18.00
CA LYS A 705 -10.36 -19.27 19.04
C LYS A 705 -10.59 -17.87 19.62
N ASN A 706 -9.52 -17.15 19.97
CA ASN A 706 -9.59 -15.79 20.51
C ASN A 706 -10.32 -14.85 19.54
N PHE A 707 -9.93 -14.85 18.26
CA PHE A 707 -10.57 -14.02 17.23
C PHE A 707 -12.04 -14.40 17.01
N VAL A 708 -12.39 -15.69 16.97
CA VAL A 708 -13.79 -16.12 16.78
C VAL A 708 -14.65 -15.80 18.02
N ILE A 709 -14.08 -15.85 19.24
CA ILE A 709 -14.73 -15.36 20.47
C ILE A 709 -14.94 -13.85 20.38
N GLU A 710 -13.91 -13.09 20.00
CA GLU A 710 -13.98 -11.63 19.87
C GLU A 710 -15.06 -11.22 18.86
N TYR A 711 -15.02 -11.79 17.65
CA TYR A 711 -15.93 -11.51 16.56
C TYR A 711 -17.38 -11.84 16.93
N TYR A 712 -17.62 -13.03 17.51
CA TYR A 712 -18.96 -13.37 18.00
C TYR A 712 -19.41 -12.38 19.09
N THR A 713 -18.57 -12.08 20.07
CA THR A 713 -18.91 -11.23 21.22
C THR A 713 -19.23 -9.80 20.77
N TYR A 714 -18.34 -9.19 19.97
CA TYR A 714 -18.54 -7.87 19.38
C TYR A 714 -19.87 -7.82 18.63
N THR A 715 -20.06 -8.68 17.62
CA THR A 715 -21.29 -8.69 16.82
C THR A 715 -22.54 -8.97 17.66
N ALA A 716 -22.47 -9.87 18.66
CA ALA A 716 -23.58 -10.17 19.55
C ALA A 716 -23.99 -8.97 20.41
N THR A 717 -23.03 -8.32 21.08
CA THR A 717 -23.30 -7.20 21.99
C THR A 717 -23.81 -5.96 21.25
N VAL A 718 -23.20 -5.54 20.14
CA VAL A 718 -23.66 -4.36 19.40
C VAL A 718 -25.00 -4.59 18.69
N SER A 719 -25.34 -5.84 18.35
CA SER A 719 -26.66 -6.20 17.82
C SER A 719 -27.79 -6.09 18.84
N MET A 720 -27.50 -6.01 20.15
CA MET A 720 -28.54 -5.98 21.17
C MET A 720 -29.42 -4.71 21.10
N ILE A 721 -28.87 -3.59 20.64
CA ILE A 721 -29.63 -2.32 20.49
C ILE A 721 -30.74 -2.41 19.42
N SER A 722 -30.65 -3.39 18.51
CA SER A 722 -31.66 -3.71 17.51
C SER A 722 -32.78 -4.62 18.04
N ILE A 723 -32.73 -5.00 19.33
CA ILE A 723 -33.76 -5.80 20.02
C ILE A 723 -34.66 -4.89 20.86
N ASP A 724 -35.98 -5.06 20.80
CA ASP A 724 -36.87 -4.34 21.72
C ASP A 724 -36.84 -4.99 23.11
N ALA A 725 -36.20 -4.29 24.06
CA ALA A 725 -36.07 -4.71 25.46
C ALA A 725 -37.42 -4.96 26.15
N ARG A 726 -38.50 -4.28 25.72
CA ARG A 726 -39.86 -4.41 26.30
C ARG A 726 -40.53 -5.72 25.92
N VAL A 727 -40.10 -6.37 24.84
CA VAL A 727 -40.77 -7.54 24.26
C VAL A 727 -39.88 -8.79 24.32
N SER A 728 -38.57 -8.65 24.11
CA SER A 728 -37.66 -9.80 24.00
C SER A 728 -36.85 -10.06 25.27
N ARG A 729 -36.76 -11.35 25.62
CA ARG A 729 -35.85 -11.88 26.65
C ARG A 729 -34.55 -12.45 26.07
N GLN A 730 -34.31 -12.28 24.77
CA GLN A 730 -33.16 -12.88 24.10
C GLN A 730 -31.87 -12.12 24.44
N LEU A 731 -30.90 -12.85 24.98
CA LEU A 731 -29.49 -12.45 25.08
C LEU A 731 -28.72 -13.26 24.02
N PHE A 732 -27.93 -12.59 23.19
CA PHE A 732 -27.09 -13.29 22.21
C PHE A 732 -25.83 -13.87 22.87
N LEU A 733 -25.21 -13.13 23.80
CA LEU A 733 -24.09 -13.63 24.59
C LEU A 733 -24.59 -14.57 25.70
N ASN A 734 -23.99 -15.76 25.79
CA ASN A 734 -24.26 -16.74 26.86
C ASN A 734 -23.09 -16.74 27.87
N PHE A 735 -23.32 -17.31 29.06
CA PHE A 735 -22.36 -17.29 30.17
C PHE A 735 -20.98 -17.90 29.81
N ASP A 736 -20.94 -19.02 29.09
CA ASP A 736 -19.68 -19.67 28.71
C ASP A 736 -18.86 -18.82 27.73
N LEU A 737 -19.54 -18.09 26.83
CA LEU A 737 -18.90 -17.13 25.92
C LEU A 737 -18.48 -15.85 26.63
N GLU A 738 -19.31 -15.33 27.54
CA GLU A 738 -18.97 -14.16 28.36
C GLU A 738 -17.75 -14.44 29.22
N GLN A 739 -17.68 -15.58 29.90
CA GLN A 739 -16.54 -15.97 30.72
C GLN A 739 -15.26 -16.06 29.88
N ARG A 740 -15.33 -16.61 28.66
CA ARG A 740 -14.19 -16.70 27.74
C ARG A 740 -13.77 -15.35 27.15
N ALA A 741 -14.72 -14.45 26.90
CA ALA A 741 -14.41 -13.08 26.51
C ALA A 741 -13.76 -12.30 27.66
N ARG A 742 -14.19 -12.52 28.91
CA ARG A 742 -13.54 -11.96 30.12
C ARG A 742 -12.13 -12.52 30.32
N GLN A 743 -11.87 -13.79 29.98
CA GLN A 743 -10.51 -14.37 30.01
C GLN A 743 -9.53 -13.71 29.04
N LEU A 744 -10.00 -13.05 27.95
CA LEU A 744 -9.12 -12.25 27.09
C LEU A 744 -8.61 -10.99 27.83
N LEU A 745 -9.43 -10.38 28.69
CA LEU A 745 -9.06 -9.16 29.43
C LEU A 745 -7.91 -9.38 30.42
N GLU A 746 -7.63 -10.62 30.81
CA GLU A 746 -6.55 -10.99 31.75
C GLU A 746 -5.13 -10.63 31.22
N SER A 747 -4.99 -10.31 29.93
CA SER A 747 -3.71 -9.96 29.30
C SER A 747 -3.74 -8.64 28.51
N GLU A 748 -4.45 -7.61 29.01
CA GLU A 748 -4.59 -6.29 28.35
C GLU A 748 -4.98 -6.37 26.86
N TYR A 749 -5.90 -7.29 26.53
CA TYR A 749 -6.19 -7.66 25.14
C TYR A 749 -6.75 -6.51 24.32
N ILE A 750 -6.05 -6.20 23.22
CA ILE A 750 -6.48 -5.27 22.17
C ILE A 750 -7.00 -6.11 21.01
N GLY A 751 -8.32 -6.13 20.83
CA GLY A 751 -9.00 -6.85 19.75
C GLY A 751 -9.00 -6.12 18.41
N ASN A 752 -9.24 -6.86 17.33
CA ASN A 752 -9.24 -6.36 15.95
C ASN A 752 -10.59 -5.77 15.47
N LEU A 753 -11.63 -5.92 16.28
CA LEU A 753 -12.99 -5.42 16.10
C LEU A 753 -13.41 -4.58 17.32
N CYS A 754 -13.04 -5.01 18.53
CA CYS A 754 -13.36 -4.32 19.78
C CYS A 754 -12.24 -3.47 20.38
N GLY A 755 -11.05 -3.39 19.76
CA GLY A 755 -9.93 -2.61 20.28
C GLY A 755 -9.63 -2.93 21.76
N CYS A 756 -9.35 -1.89 22.55
CA CYS A 756 -9.22 -2.01 24.01
C CYS A 756 -10.56 -1.98 24.77
N TRP A 757 -11.70 -1.75 24.10
CA TRP A 757 -13.00 -1.50 24.75
C TRP A 757 -13.88 -2.76 24.88
N LEU A 758 -13.31 -3.96 24.77
CA LEU A 758 -14.02 -5.23 24.99
C LEU A 758 -14.73 -5.28 26.35
N GLU A 759 -14.10 -4.76 27.40
CA GLU A 759 -14.69 -4.70 28.75
C GLU A 759 -16.01 -3.90 28.77
N LEU A 760 -16.06 -2.79 28.04
CA LEU A 760 -17.27 -1.97 27.90
C LEU A 760 -18.38 -2.71 27.15
N LEU A 761 -18.05 -3.44 26.08
CA LEU A 761 -19.03 -4.26 25.35
C LEU A 761 -19.65 -5.35 26.23
N LEU A 762 -18.85 -5.94 27.12
CA LEU A 762 -19.30 -6.93 28.11
C LEU A 762 -20.15 -6.34 29.25
N MET A 763 -20.38 -5.02 29.29
CA MET A 763 -21.38 -4.38 30.15
C MET A 763 -22.73 -4.18 29.44
N ILE A 764 -22.78 -4.23 28.10
CA ILE A 764 -24.03 -4.04 27.32
C ILE A 764 -25.15 -5.00 27.76
N PRO A 765 -24.92 -6.32 27.99
CA PRO A 765 -25.98 -7.22 28.45
C PRO A 765 -26.57 -6.84 29.81
N CYS A 766 -25.73 -6.42 30.76
CA CYS A 766 -26.17 -6.00 32.10
C CYS A 766 -27.02 -4.71 32.04
N ILE A 767 -26.63 -3.76 31.18
CA ILE A 767 -27.38 -2.52 30.96
C ILE A 767 -28.70 -2.82 30.23
N PHE A 768 -28.69 -3.74 29.25
CA PHE A 768 -29.88 -4.20 28.54
C PHE A 768 -30.91 -4.79 29.51
N ASP A 769 -30.48 -5.69 30.41
CA ASP A 769 -31.37 -6.34 31.37
C ASP A 769 -31.91 -5.38 32.44
N LEU A 770 -31.10 -4.40 32.88
CA LEU A 770 -31.53 -3.32 33.76
C LEU A 770 -32.61 -2.44 33.10
N GLY A 771 -32.37 -1.97 31.87
CA GLY A 771 -33.37 -1.21 31.12
C GLY A 771 -34.62 -2.01 30.77
N ARG A 772 -34.51 -3.32 30.49
CA ARG A 772 -35.66 -4.23 30.34
C ARG A 772 -36.54 -4.21 31.59
N GLN A 773 -35.95 -4.34 32.78
CA GLN A 773 -36.70 -4.37 34.05
C GLN A 773 -37.50 -3.08 34.24
N TRP A 774 -36.92 -1.93 33.90
CA TRP A 774 -37.57 -0.62 34.04
C TRP A 774 -38.57 -0.27 32.94
N MET A 775 -38.56 -0.98 31.80
CA MET A 775 -39.46 -0.71 30.66
C MET A 775 -40.57 -1.75 30.44
N MET A 776 -40.58 -2.89 31.16
CA MET A 776 -41.55 -3.98 30.93
C MET A 776 -42.93 -3.82 31.61
N GLU A 777 -43.15 -2.81 32.47
CA GLU A 777 -44.47 -2.59 33.09
C GLU A 777 -45.38 -1.68 32.23
N GLU A 778 -46.37 -2.29 31.56
CA GLU A 778 -47.38 -1.57 30.78
C GLU A 778 -48.32 -0.74 31.68
N GLY A 779 -47.99 0.55 31.85
CA GLY A 779 -48.94 1.57 32.31
C GLY A 779 -48.62 2.25 33.65
N GLN A 780 -47.66 1.75 34.42
CA GLN A 780 -47.03 2.47 35.54
C GLN A 780 -45.52 2.20 35.55
N PRO A 781 -44.67 3.19 35.83
CA PRO A 781 -43.24 2.94 35.96
C PRO A 781 -42.96 2.21 37.28
N GLY A 782 -42.41 1.00 37.18
CA GLY A 782 -41.95 0.24 38.33
C GLY A 782 -40.94 1.05 39.15
N LEU A 783 -41.19 1.17 40.46
CA LEU A 783 -40.26 1.84 41.36
C LEU A 783 -38.95 1.02 41.42
N PRO A 784 -37.80 1.59 41.03
CA PRO A 784 -36.55 0.82 40.97
C PRO A 784 -36.18 0.32 42.35
N THR A 785 -35.79 -0.95 42.44
CA THR A 785 -35.42 -1.57 43.70
C THR A 785 -34.10 -1.00 44.24
N ALA A 786 -33.81 -1.25 45.52
CA ALA A 786 -32.51 -0.89 46.09
C ALA A 786 -31.35 -1.60 45.35
N ASP A 787 -31.59 -2.81 44.84
CA ASP A 787 -30.61 -3.58 44.07
C ASP A 787 -30.43 -3.01 42.66
N ASP A 788 -31.51 -2.54 42.00
CA ASP A 788 -31.43 -1.89 40.68
C ASP A 788 -30.63 -0.58 40.76
N ILE A 789 -30.87 0.22 41.81
CA ILE A 789 -30.15 1.47 42.07
C ILE A 789 -28.67 1.19 42.37
N ALA A 790 -28.38 0.13 43.13
CA ALA A 790 -27.01 -0.30 43.39
C ALA A 790 -26.32 -0.83 42.11
N MET A 791 -27.04 -1.55 41.26
CA MET A 791 -26.55 -2.05 39.97
C MET A 791 -26.27 -0.91 38.99
N PHE A 792 -27.17 0.06 38.87
CA PHE A 792 -26.96 1.29 38.08
C PHE A 792 -25.72 2.05 38.55
N GLY A 793 -25.60 2.31 39.86
CA GLY A 793 -24.45 3.00 40.44
C GLY A 793 -23.14 2.23 40.27
N SER A 794 -23.19 0.90 40.34
CA SER A 794 -22.04 0.02 40.07
C SER A 794 -21.60 0.07 38.61
N LEU A 795 -22.55 -0.02 37.66
CA LEU A 795 -22.27 0.09 36.22
C LEU A 795 -21.73 1.48 35.86
N GLN A 796 -22.35 2.56 36.37
CA GLN A 796 -21.87 3.92 36.18
C GLN A 796 -20.45 4.10 36.72
N ALA A 797 -20.16 3.59 37.92
CA ALA A 797 -18.83 3.67 38.53
C ALA A 797 -17.78 2.84 37.77
N GLN A 798 -18.15 1.70 37.17
CA GLN A 798 -17.27 0.92 36.30
C GLN A 798 -16.96 1.68 35.00
N ILE A 799 -17.98 2.15 34.28
CA ILE A 799 -17.79 2.88 33.01
C ILE A 799 -16.98 4.17 33.24
N LEU A 800 -17.21 4.92 34.33
CA LEU A 800 -16.45 6.13 34.65
C LEU A 800 -15.00 5.87 35.09
N ARG A 801 -14.71 4.70 35.68
CA ARG A 801 -13.34 4.30 36.06
C ARG A 801 -12.54 3.72 34.90
N TRP A 802 -13.22 3.17 33.89
CA TRP A 802 -12.58 2.62 32.72
C TRP A 802 -11.75 3.66 31.96
N ALA A 803 -10.65 3.23 31.37
CA ALA A 803 -9.81 4.04 30.50
C ALA A 803 -9.15 3.15 29.43
N PRO A 804 -8.90 3.67 28.21
CA PRO A 804 -8.05 2.99 27.24
C PRO A 804 -6.65 2.76 27.83
N TYR A 805 -6.01 1.65 27.49
CA TYR A 805 -4.65 1.34 27.95
C TYR A 805 -3.66 2.43 27.48
N PRO A 806 -2.66 2.84 28.29
CA PRO A 806 -1.69 3.88 27.90
C PRO A 806 -0.81 3.53 26.68
N SER A 807 -0.85 2.27 26.23
CA SER A 807 -0.08 1.69 25.14
C SER A 807 -0.75 1.74 23.75
N VAL A 808 -2.05 2.11 23.67
CA VAL A 808 -2.76 2.13 22.38
C VAL A 808 -2.51 3.42 21.58
N THR A 809 -2.74 3.36 20.26
CA THR A 809 -2.60 4.55 19.38
C THR A 809 -3.64 5.63 19.71
N PRO A 810 -3.40 6.91 19.31
CA PRO A 810 -4.35 8.00 19.54
C PRO A 810 -5.76 7.72 19.00
N GLU A 811 -5.87 7.03 17.85
CA GLU A 811 -7.14 6.67 17.22
C GLU A 811 -7.91 5.65 18.06
N VAL A 812 -7.22 4.63 18.58
CA VAL A 812 -7.79 3.59 19.45
C VAL A 812 -8.17 4.18 20.81
N PHE A 813 -7.36 5.12 21.34
CA PHE A 813 -7.68 5.85 22.57
C PHE A 813 -8.96 6.69 22.39
N LEU A 814 -9.05 7.47 21.31
CA LEU A 814 -10.24 8.27 20.99
C LEU A 814 -11.47 7.38 20.76
N ALA A 815 -11.35 6.28 20.01
CA ALA A 815 -12.44 5.32 19.82
C ALA A 815 -12.91 4.71 21.15
N GLY A 816 -11.98 4.34 22.05
CA GLY A 816 -12.30 3.87 23.39
C GLY A 816 -13.07 4.92 24.22
N ARG A 817 -12.67 6.20 24.16
CA ARG A 817 -13.41 7.30 24.82
C ARG A 817 -14.79 7.56 24.19
N ILE A 818 -14.93 7.42 22.88
CA ILE A 818 -16.23 7.50 22.18
C ILE A 818 -17.16 6.37 22.65
N PHE A 819 -16.66 5.13 22.75
CA PHE A 819 -17.41 4.01 23.32
C PHE A 819 -17.76 4.25 24.78
N GLN A 820 -16.85 4.76 25.62
CA GLN A 820 -17.12 5.08 27.02
C GLN A 820 -18.30 6.05 27.18
N GLN A 821 -18.34 7.14 26.41
CA GLN A 821 -19.44 8.10 26.47
C GLN A 821 -20.75 7.52 25.92
N ALA A 822 -20.70 6.71 24.86
CA ALA A 822 -21.87 5.98 24.39
C ALA A 822 -22.42 4.98 25.43
N MET A 823 -21.55 4.28 26.18
CA MET A 823 -21.98 3.41 27.28
C MET A 823 -22.68 4.18 28.40
N LEU A 824 -22.17 5.38 28.76
CA LEU A 824 -22.84 6.26 29.72
C LEU A 824 -24.22 6.71 29.21
N LEU A 825 -24.33 7.12 27.94
CA LEU A 825 -25.61 7.50 27.34
C LEU A 825 -26.61 6.33 27.32
N TYR A 826 -26.15 5.11 26.98
CA TYR A 826 -26.98 3.91 26.97
C TYR A 826 -27.52 3.57 28.37
N LEU A 827 -26.66 3.68 29.41
CA LEU A 827 -27.05 3.52 30.80
C LEU A 827 -27.99 4.64 31.28
N TYR A 828 -27.66 5.92 31.07
CA TYR A 828 -28.46 7.05 31.57
C TYR A 828 -29.85 7.12 30.95
N THR A 829 -29.98 6.77 29.67
CA THR A 829 -31.29 6.75 28.98
C THR A 829 -32.13 5.51 29.30
N SER A 830 -31.58 4.50 29.97
CA SER A 830 -32.34 3.30 30.38
C SER A 830 -33.40 3.58 31.44
N LEU A 831 -33.27 4.68 32.20
CA LEU A 831 -34.13 5.05 33.32
C LEU A 831 -35.59 5.38 32.92
N GLY A 832 -35.89 5.55 31.63
CA GLY A 832 -37.22 5.43 31.00
C GLY A 832 -38.33 6.43 31.37
N ALA A 833 -38.51 6.73 32.65
CA ALA A 833 -39.68 7.44 33.20
C ALA A 833 -39.37 8.44 34.33
N PHE A 834 -38.09 8.61 34.73
CA PHE A 834 -37.71 9.86 35.39
C PHE A 834 -37.78 10.98 34.35
N PRO A 835 -38.65 11.99 34.51
CA PRO A 835 -38.97 12.90 33.43
C PRO A 835 -37.77 13.75 33.03
N ARG A 836 -37.69 14.11 31.74
CA ARG A 836 -36.89 15.24 31.23
C ARG A 836 -37.48 16.58 31.68
N ALA A 837 -37.76 16.72 32.97
CA ALA A 837 -37.93 18.02 33.59
C ALA A 837 -36.61 18.77 33.42
N GLU A 838 -36.68 20.06 33.05
CA GLU A 838 -35.56 20.92 32.61
C GLU A 838 -34.49 21.19 33.70
N GLN A 839 -34.56 20.47 34.83
CA GLN A 839 -33.78 20.64 36.05
C GLN A 839 -33.33 19.28 36.64
N GLY A 840 -33.53 18.17 35.92
CA GLY A 840 -33.15 16.82 36.37
C GLY A 840 -31.65 16.55 36.27
N ILE A 841 -31.04 16.03 37.33
CA ILE A 841 -29.58 15.75 37.41
C ILE A 841 -29.07 14.90 36.23
N TYR A 842 -29.86 13.91 35.80
CA TYR A 842 -29.49 13.03 34.68
C TYR A 842 -29.47 13.72 33.31
N GLN A 843 -30.21 14.82 33.10
CA GLN A 843 -30.18 15.55 31.82
C GLN A 843 -28.80 16.18 31.62
N GLY A 844 -28.26 16.86 32.63
CA GLY A 844 -26.89 17.43 32.56
C GLY A 844 -25.79 16.37 32.40
N LEU A 845 -26.01 15.14 32.88
CA LEU A 845 -25.09 14.02 32.64
C LEU A 845 -25.17 13.48 31.20
N ILE A 846 -26.36 13.49 30.60
CA ILE A 846 -26.58 13.17 29.18
C ILE A 846 -25.94 14.25 28.29
N ASP A 847 -26.21 15.53 28.57
CA ASP A 847 -25.68 16.67 27.81
C ASP A 847 -24.14 16.72 27.83
N ALA A 848 -23.53 16.41 28.99
CA ALA A 848 -22.09 16.28 29.13
C ALA A 848 -21.53 15.11 28.30
N ALA A 849 -22.14 13.92 28.37
CA ALA A 849 -21.69 12.75 27.62
C ALA A 849 -21.86 12.93 26.09
N ILE A 850 -22.91 13.62 25.63
CA ILE A 850 -23.06 14.06 24.23
C ILE A 850 -21.91 14.99 23.84
N THR A 851 -21.63 16.01 24.67
CA THR A 851 -20.60 17.02 24.40
C THR A 851 -19.20 16.39 24.28
N ASP A 852 -18.85 15.51 25.22
CA ASP A 852 -17.58 14.78 25.19
C ASP A 852 -17.50 13.82 23.98
N ALA A 853 -18.56 13.05 23.70
CA ALA A 853 -18.59 12.13 22.56
C ALA A 853 -18.41 12.88 21.22
N MET A 854 -19.12 14.00 21.02
CA MET A 854 -19.00 14.83 19.83
C MET A 854 -17.61 15.50 19.74
N SER A 855 -17.01 15.88 20.87
CA SER A 855 -15.64 16.40 20.93
C SER A 855 -14.61 15.36 20.50
N TYR A 856 -14.70 14.10 20.97
CA TYR A 856 -13.81 13.03 20.54
C TYR A 856 -14.05 12.62 19.09
N LEU A 857 -15.30 12.58 18.63
CA LEU A 857 -15.65 12.36 17.22
C LEU A 857 -15.10 13.48 16.32
N HIS A 858 -15.01 14.73 16.78
CA HIS A 858 -14.42 15.81 16.01
C HIS A 858 -12.88 15.70 15.92
N GLN A 859 -12.22 15.27 17.01
CA GLN A 859 -10.77 15.05 17.05
C GLN A 859 -10.33 13.87 16.18
N LEU A 860 -11.15 12.82 16.08
CA LEU A 860 -10.88 11.64 15.28
C LEU A 860 -11.26 11.86 13.81
N SER A 861 -10.32 11.74 12.87
CA SER A 861 -10.63 11.82 11.42
C SER A 861 -11.72 10.81 11.02
N ALA A 862 -12.67 11.24 10.18
CA ALA A 862 -13.72 10.38 9.65
C ALA A 862 -13.20 9.28 8.69
N THR A 863 -12.00 9.46 8.14
CA THR A 863 -11.35 8.51 7.21
C THR A 863 -10.43 7.51 7.91
N ALA A 864 -10.17 7.68 9.22
CA ALA A 864 -9.29 6.77 9.97
C ALA A 864 -9.93 5.38 10.11
N ARG A 865 -9.15 4.32 9.88
CA ARG A 865 -9.62 2.91 9.80
C ARG A 865 -10.51 2.47 10.98
N ILE A 866 -10.24 2.99 12.18
CA ILE A 866 -10.97 2.71 13.42
C ILE A 866 -12.48 3.00 13.33
N ASN A 867 -12.91 3.89 12.41
CA ASN A 867 -14.32 4.23 12.21
C ASN A 867 -15.19 3.06 11.72
N SER A 868 -14.58 2.01 11.15
CA SER A 868 -15.29 0.78 10.77
C SER A 868 -16.06 0.15 11.94
N GLY A 869 -15.52 0.22 13.17
CA GLY A 869 -16.17 -0.26 14.39
C GLY A 869 -17.00 0.78 15.16
N LEU A 870 -17.23 1.99 14.61
CA LEU A 870 -17.90 3.09 15.32
C LEU A 870 -19.40 3.26 15.02
N CYS A 871 -20.03 2.39 14.21
CA CYS A 871 -21.45 2.47 13.93
C CYS A 871 -22.33 2.41 15.19
N TRP A 872 -22.01 1.54 16.17
CA TRP A 872 -22.78 1.43 17.41
C TRP A 872 -22.74 2.70 18.28
N PRO A 873 -21.57 3.24 18.68
CA PRO A 873 -21.54 4.44 19.51
C PRO A 873 -22.05 5.68 18.75
N ILE A 874 -21.88 5.75 17.43
CA ILE A 874 -22.47 6.82 16.61
C ILE A 874 -24.00 6.73 16.59
N ALA A 875 -24.59 5.52 16.52
CA ALA A 875 -26.03 5.33 16.62
C ALA A 875 -26.57 5.74 18.00
N VAL A 876 -25.89 5.36 19.09
CA VAL A 876 -26.25 5.74 20.46
C VAL A 876 -26.20 7.26 20.64
N VAL A 877 -25.05 7.89 20.39
CA VAL A 877 -24.86 9.34 20.53
C VAL A 877 -25.82 10.10 19.60
N GLY A 878 -25.88 9.70 18.33
CA GLY A 878 -26.73 10.29 17.31
C GLY A 878 -28.21 10.27 17.68
N SER A 879 -28.70 9.18 18.27
CA SER A 879 -30.11 9.05 18.69
C SER A 879 -30.53 10.01 19.80
N CYS A 880 -29.56 10.58 20.54
CA CYS A 880 -29.80 11.56 21.59
C CYS A 880 -29.71 13.03 21.11
N LEU A 881 -29.31 13.31 19.86
CA LEU A 881 -29.06 14.67 19.37
C LEU A 881 -30.35 15.40 19.01
N SER A 882 -30.61 16.53 19.67
CA SER A 882 -31.63 17.51 19.29
C SER A 882 -31.10 18.76 18.59
N ASP A 883 -29.78 18.97 18.55
CA ASP A 883 -29.15 20.13 17.92
C ASP A 883 -28.86 19.90 16.43
N MET A 884 -29.27 20.84 15.58
CA MET A 884 -29.16 20.71 14.12
C MET A 884 -27.71 20.69 13.62
N ASP A 885 -26.78 21.40 14.27
CA ASP A 885 -25.39 21.48 13.82
C ASP A 885 -24.61 20.23 14.26
N GLN A 886 -24.90 19.67 15.43
CA GLN A 886 -24.43 18.35 15.86
C GLN A 886 -24.95 17.24 14.93
N GLN A 887 -26.24 17.26 14.57
CA GLN A 887 -26.82 16.33 13.59
C GLN A 887 -26.16 16.47 12.20
N ASN A 888 -25.94 17.70 11.73
CA ASN A 888 -25.21 17.97 10.48
C ASN A 888 -23.78 17.45 10.52
N SER A 889 -23.09 17.56 11.66
CA SER A 889 -21.74 17.03 11.85
C SER A 889 -21.70 15.50 11.75
N LEU A 890 -22.62 14.78 12.41
CA LEU A 890 -22.72 13.31 12.26
C LEU A 890 -23.14 12.88 10.85
N ARG A 891 -24.04 13.61 10.20
CA ARG A 891 -24.45 13.39 8.81
C ARG A 891 -23.25 13.47 7.85
N GLN A 892 -22.44 14.54 7.97
CA GLN A 892 -21.20 14.68 7.20
C GLN A 892 -20.18 13.58 7.51
N ARG A 893 -20.03 13.21 8.79
CA ARG A 893 -19.13 12.11 9.20
C ARG A 893 -19.53 10.77 8.57
N LEU A 894 -20.81 10.40 8.67
CA LEU A 894 -21.30 9.13 8.15
C LEU A 894 -21.21 9.07 6.62
N HIS A 895 -21.40 10.19 5.90
CA HIS A 895 -21.10 10.25 4.47
C HIS A 895 -19.60 10.00 4.18
N ALA A 896 -18.69 10.68 4.88
CA ALA A 896 -17.25 10.48 4.70
C ALA A 896 -16.81 9.03 5.03
N MET A 897 -17.42 8.41 6.04
CA MET A 897 -17.21 7.00 6.37
C MET A 897 -17.72 6.08 5.24
N VAL A 898 -18.94 6.31 4.73
CA VAL A 898 -19.50 5.55 3.60
C VAL A 898 -18.62 5.63 2.35
N ASP A 899 -18.14 6.83 1.99
CA ASP A 899 -17.30 7.00 0.79
C ASP A 899 -15.86 6.48 0.98
N THR A 900 -15.37 6.39 2.22
CA THR A 900 -14.05 5.80 2.53
C THR A 900 -14.10 4.27 2.56
N PHE A 901 -14.99 3.70 3.39
CA PHE A 901 -15.03 2.27 3.70
C PHE A 901 -16.00 1.49 2.82
N GLY A 902 -17.11 2.09 2.38
CA GLY A 902 -18.06 1.43 1.50
C GLY A 902 -18.86 0.30 2.16
N LEU A 903 -19.15 0.40 3.46
CA LEU A 903 -19.96 -0.57 4.18
C LEU A 903 -21.41 -0.09 4.31
N GLY A 904 -22.36 -0.97 3.99
CA GLY A 904 -23.78 -0.64 4.00
C GLY A 904 -24.33 -0.27 5.38
N ASN A 905 -23.84 -0.89 6.46
CA ASN A 905 -24.21 -0.56 7.85
C ASN A 905 -24.06 0.94 8.18
N MET A 906 -23.03 1.62 7.65
CA MET A 906 -22.81 3.07 7.85
C MET A 906 -23.92 3.91 7.19
N GLN A 907 -24.32 3.55 5.96
CA GLN A 907 -25.41 4.25 5.26
C GLN A 907 -26.76 3.98 5.94
N ARG A 908 -27.01 2.75 6.42
CA ARG A 908 -28.25 2.44 7.15
C ARG A 908 -28.29 3.06 8.54
N THR A 909 -27.14 3.20 9.22
CA THR A 909 -27.01 3.95 10.47
C THR A 909 -27.43 5.40 10.27
N LEU A 910 -26.97 6.06 9.19
CA LEU A 910 -27.43 7.41 8.86
C LEU A 910 -28.94 7.44 8.58
N LEU A 911 -29.46 6.55 7.74
CA LEU A 911 -30.90 6.50 7.41
C LEU A 911 -31.79 6.34 8.66
N LEU A 912 -31.39 5.48 9.60
CA LEU A 912 -32.06 5.34 10.89
C LEU A 912 -31.99 6.63 11.71
N LEU A 913 -30.83 7.29 11.77
CA LEU A 913 -30.66 8.54 12.51
C LEU A 913 -31.51 9.68 11.92
N GLU A 914 -31.65 9.77 10.59
CA GLU A 914 -32.58 10.71 9.95
C GLU A 914 -34.03 10.53 10.42
N HIS A 915 -34.46 9.29 10.72
CA HIS A 915 -35.77 9.01 11.31
C HIS A 915 -35.80 9.31 12.82
N MET A 916 -34.75 8.97 13.59
CA MET A 916 -34.66 9.32 15.01
C MET A 916 -34.66 10.84 15.23
N TRP A 917 -34.09 11.64 14.33
CA TRP A 917 -34.12 13.11 14.41
C TRP A 917 -35.49 13.73 14.07
N GLN A 918 -36.48 12.90 13.70
CA GLN A 918 -37.88 13.30 13.47
C GLN A 918 -38.83 12.89 14.61
N VAL A 919 -38.39 12.10 15.60
CA VAL A 919 -39.23 11.73 16.74
C VAL A 919 -39.24 12.84 17.81
N PRO A 920 -40.30 12.96 18.64
CA PRO A 920 -40.32 13.89 19.77
C PRO A 920 -39.12 13.67 20.72
N LEU A 921 -38.62 14.74 21.37
CA LEU A 921 -37.47 14.62 22.30
C LEU A 921 -37.72 13.60 23.43
N GLU A 922 -38.97 13.43 23.86
CA GLU A 922 -39.35 12.41 24.86
C GLU A 922 -39.06 10.97 24.40
N ASP A 923 -39.18 10.68 23.09
CA ASP A 923 -38.86 9.40 22.47
C ASP A 923 -37.42 9.29 21.93
N ALA A 924 -36.64 10.38 21.93
CA ALA A 924 -35.26 10.36 21.42
C ALA A 924 -34.33 9.52 22.30
N GLY A 925 -33.45 8.71 21.69
CA GLY A 925 -32.43 7.93 22.40
C GLY A 925 -32.40 6.45 22.01
N PRO A 926 -31.39 5.70 22.51
CA PRO A 926 -31.04 4.38 21.97
C PRO A 926 -32.11 3.30 22.22
N TRP A 927 -32.92 3.45 23.27
CA TRP A 927 -33.97 2.47 23.63
C TRP A 927 -35.19 2.48 22.71
N ASN A 928 -35.31 3.48 21.85
CA ASN A 928 -36.34 3.55 20.81
C ASN A 928 -35.80 3.25 19.40
N ILE A 929 -34.50 2.96 19.23
CA ILE A 929 -33.92 2.53 17.95
C ILE A 929 -34.68 1.32 17.37
N CYS A 930 -34.92 0.26 18.14
CA CYS A 930 -35.67 -0.89 17.63
C CYS A 930 -37.11 -0.54 17.22
N ARG A 931 -37.77 0.44 17.84
CA ARG A 931 -39.09 0.92 17.41
C ARG A 931 -39.01 1.69 16.09
N ALA A 932 -38.01 2.53 15.90
CA ALA A 932 -37.78 3.19 14.61
C ALA A 932 -37.44 2.18 13.51
N MET A 933 -36.62 1.15 13.80
CA MET A 933 -36.38 0.03 12.89
C MET A 933 -37.69 -0.69 12.50
N GLN A 934 -38.57 -0.97 13.45
CA GLN A 934 -39.89 -1.57 13.20
C GLN A 934 -40.79 -0.66 12.34
N GLN A 935 -40.89 0.62 12.69
CA GLN A 935 -41.75 1.60 12.00
C GLN A 935 -41.32 1.85 10.55
N HIS A 936 -40.01 1.89 10.29
CA HIS A 936 -39.45 2.18 8.97
C HIS A 936 -38.97 0.94 8.19
N GLN A 937 -39.06 -0.26 8.78
CA GLN A 937 -38.60 -1.54 8.22
C GLN A 937 -37.09 -1.56 7.90
N ILE A 938 -36.27 -1.10 8.85
CA ILE A 938 -34.80 -0.98 8.72
C ILE A 938 -34.12 -1.89 9.77
N TRP A 939 -34.12 -3.20 9.56
CA TRP A 939 -33.55 -4.17 10.50
C TRP A 939 -32.05 -4.39 10.23
N ILE A 940 -31.21 -3.66 10.95
CA ILE A 940 -29.74 -3.63 10.75
C ILE A 940 -28.99 -4.04 12.03
N SER A 941 -27.74 -4.47 11.87
CA SER A 941 -26.76 -4.50 12.95
C SER A 941 -25.79 -3.32 12.83
N PHE A 942 -25.17 -2.95 13.94
CA PHE A 942 -24.14 -1.92 14.04
C PHE A 942 -22.73 -2.50 14.20
N ALA A 943 -22.60 -3.81 13.97
CA ALA A 943 -21.34 -4.53 13.84
C ALA A 943 -20.61 -4.13 12.57
#